data_AF-A0A6N7B9B8-F1
#
_entry.id   AF-A0A6N7B9B8-F1
#
_cell.length_a   1.000
_cell.length_b   1.000
_cell.length_c   1.000
_cell.angle_alpha   90.00
_cell.angle_beta   90.00
_cell.angle_gamma   90.00
#
_symmetry.space_group_name_H-M   'P 1'
#
loop_
_entity.id
_entity.type
_entity.pdbx_description
1 polymer ?
#
loop_
_entity_poly.entity_id
_entity_poly.type
_entity_poly.pdbx_seq_one_letter_code
_entity_poly.pdbx_strand_id
1 'polypeptide(L)'
;MNIDFGFYKTCVTLTKTADKQTANPGEVITYTLTTTNCGDIELHGGVDLVDQMLGINMNFVLAPGATKVVTKSYTVKATDCGNLVNNASAVGHPVDGSANVTSNATFTVIINCKSSLGDKVWEDTNHNGIQDSGENGIANVTVKLYSCADVLIATTTTNANGIYSFANLNPGDYYVVFTTPSGMSASPKDQGSNDAADSDADVTTGKTICTTLTAGENDLTWDAGFYTPVVEEKADLKIEKTSNVTNANCGDNVTYTIKVTNQGPNTAANVSVNDILPASLLYQSATVSQGSFNSTSGLWTVGTLANGAIATLTLTVKIDCGTINSTVFDLGAAEGFNLFVLEDLNQPSSDTEGKVAVGHNATFGAYSIGDKLPANSGDVLIVGNNLQYTSGQIYNGNVVYGNTTNLPQYAVTISGGTLRQDNPIDFAAAKTYLQGLSTSLGNYTVNGTTTFQYGGLTLTGTDPYLNVFQVNGSDLSSANSVTINAPNGSVVLVNINGTTVSWTGGLVVNGTAITNVLYNFYQAQNLTISGIDVRGSVLAPYAALNYPAGVINGQVIVKSMSGSGQFNLSLFGGNIPVDKNITNVAIVSSTTTDPQMNNNSANATITIGSTTGSGTGTGTGTGTGTGTGTGTGTGTGTGGSWTSVCSFTQGQIIYTLLYDGGNIYAGTMGGMIYKSTNNGQDWTLINSGMGVGFIWSFTNNNGTIFAATEKGVYKYTGSAWVLTSLSGKDVHTIAASNGIIYAGTWGFGIFKSTDNGSTWSEINTGLESFLTVQAITINNGTIFAGTVGGGLFKSTDGASWTKALCGYQAIWAMGSTNSAIFAGTYGDGIYRSLDGGLSFTKLTSLSVAFIYSIVTDASGKVYASSLTNGVFVSSDNGTSWTALGMGGYGVSALMVNPKTSDVYAGTKEGAIYRINAENNATAVEGTEEMPTEFRLAQNYPNPFNPSTTIEFAVPVSGNYALKVYDVLGQEIASLIDKDLNAGTHKVSFDASKPKR
;
A
#
# COMPACT_ATOMS: atom_id res chain seq x y z
N MET A 1 -86.52 -19.43 100.24
CA MET A 1 -85.16 -19.04 100.67
C MET A 1 -84.22 -20.12 100.12
N ASN A 2 -83.67 -19.86 98.93
CA ASN A 2 -82.64 -20.67 98.29
C ASN A 2 -81.48 -19.69 98.06
N ILE A 3 -80.30 -20.03 98.59
CA ILE A 3 -79.08 -19.22 98.52
C ILE A 3 -78.33 -19.65 97.26
N ASP A 4 -78.08 -18.71 96.36
CA ASP A 4 -77.33 -18.90 95.11
C ASP A 4 -75.82 -18.77 95.38
N PHE A 5 -75.03 -19.73 94.87
CA PHE A 5 -73.57 -19.74 94.99
C PHE A 5 -72.97 -19.14 93.70
N GLY A 6 -72.50 -17.90 93.76
CA GLY A 6 -71.73 -17.30 92.67
C GLY A 6 -70.37 -17.96 92.50
N PHE A 7 -70.03 -18.40 91.28
CA PHE A 7 -68.68 -18.88 90.92
C PHE A 7 -67.74 -17.70 90.68
N TYR A 8 -66.62 -17.66 91.40
CA TYR A 8 -65.60 -16.62 91.28
C TYR A 8 -64.61 -16.91 90.14
N LYS A 9 -64.16 -15.90 89.39
CA LYS A 9 -63.18 -16.04 88.28
C LYS A 9 -61.75 -15.71 88.73
N THR A 10 -60.78 -16.57 88.39
CA THR A 10 -59.34 -16.31 88.59
C THR A 10 -58.64 -15.98 87.27
N CYS A 11 -57.79 -14.96 87.23
CA CYS A 11 -57.14 -14.50 85.99
C CYS A 11 -55.92 -13.61 86.27
N VAL A 12 -54.83 -13.84 85.54
CA VAL A 12 -53.67 -12.92 85.50
C VAL A 12 -53.28 -12.65 84.04
N THR A 13 -52.96 -11.41 83.72
CA THR A 13 -52.42 -11.02 82.40
C THR A 13 -51.08 -10.32 82.57
N LEU A 14 -50.13 -10.63 81.72
CA LEU A 14 -48.84 -9.96 81.61
C LEU A 14 -48.69 -9.34 80.22
N THR A 15 -48.33 -8.07 80.17
CA THR A 15 -47.85 -7.42 78.95
C THR A 15 -46.41 -6.96 79.15
N LYS A 16 -45.62 -7.02 78.08
CA LYS A 16 -44.21 -6.62 78.06
C LYS A 16 -43.97 -5.70 76.87
N THR A 17 -43.44 -4.53 77.13
CA THR A 17 -43.03 -3.56 76.10
C THR A 17 -41.60 -3.12 76.35
N ALA A 18 -40.91 -2.68 75.30
CA ALA A 18 -39.65 -1.97 75.39
C ALA A 18 -39.84 -0.53 74.90
N ASP A 19 -39.02 0.38 75.40
CA ASP A 19 -38.94 1.77 74.91
C ASP A 19 -38.28 1.87 73.52
N LYS A 20 -37.57 0.83 73.07
CA LYS A 20 -36.85 0.78 71.80
C LYS A 20 -37.20 -0.48 71.00
N GLN A 21 -37.40 -0.32 69.69
CA GLN A 21 -37.48 -1.43 68.73
C GLN A 21 -36.12 -1.77 68.09
N THR A 22 -35.21 -0.80 68.09
CA THR A 22 -33.82 -0.95 67.65
C THR A 22 -32.87 -0.30 68.66
N ALA A 23 -31.71 -0.89 68.91
CA ALA A 23 -30.70 -0.31 69.80
C ALA A 23 -29.28 -0.62 69.28
N ASN A 24 -28.29 0.10 69.78
CA ASN A 24 -26.87 -0.20 69.54
C ASN A 24 -26.25 -0.81 70.81
N PRO A 25 -25.18 -1.62 70.70
CA PRO A 25 -24.40 -2.03 71.86
C PRO A 25 -24.01 -0.85 72.76
N GLY A 26 -24.13 -1.03 74.08
CA GLY A 26 -23.91 0.00 75.10
C GLY A 26 -25.13 0.86 75.42
N GLU A 27 -26.15 0.88 74.56
CA GLU A 27 -27.40 1.56 74.88
C GLU A 27 -28.23 0.79 75.92
N VAL A 28 -29.04 1.52 76.68
CA VAL A 28 -29.97 0.95 77.63
C VAL A 28 -31.36 0.84 76.98
N ILE A 29 -31.98 -0.32 77.14
CA ILE A 29 -33.39 -0.61 76.80
C ILE A 29 -34.16 -0.72 78.11
N THR A 30 -35.24 0.04 78.26
CA THR A 30 -36.13 -0.06 79.42
C THR A 30 -37.35 -0.91 79.07
N TYR A 31 -37.45 -2.06 79.73
CA TYR A 31 -38.61 -2.94 79.61
C TYR A 31 -39.64 -2.60 80.68
N THR A 32 -40.90 -2.51 80.27
CA THR A 32 -42.04 -2.32 81.16
C THR A 32 -42.88 -3.59 81.14
N LEU A 33 -43.03 -4.22 82.32
CA LEU A 33 -43.87 -5.39 82.54
C LEU A 33 -45.09 -4.95 83.35
N THR A 34 -46.27 -5.18 82.81
CA THR A 34 -47.53 -4.81 83.46
C THR A 34 -48.32 -6.07 83.74
N THR A 35 -48.44 -6.42 85.01
CA THR A 35 -49.17 -7.59 85.52
C THR A 35 -50.48 -7.14 86.14
N THR A 36 -51.61 -7.68 85.68
CA THR A 36 -52.94 -7.31 86.17
C THR A 36 -53.68 -8.54 86.64
N ASN A 37 -54.30 -8.47 87.81
CA ASN A 37 -55.31 -9.45 88.22
C ASN A 37 -56.63 -9.09 87.53
N CYS A 38 -56.98 -9.85 86.49
CA CYS A 38 -58.19 -9.66 85.69
C CYS A 38 -59.38 -10.49 86.19
N GLY A 39 -59.23 -11.14 87.35
CA GLY A 39 -60.25 -11.96 87.99
C GLY A 39 -61.04 -11.18 89.04
N ASP A 40 -62.01 -11.87 89.65
CA ASP A 40 -62.93 -11.32 90.65
C ASP A 40 -62.50 -11.64 92.09
N ILE A 41 -61.41 -12.40 92.27
CA ILE A 41 -60.85 -12.76 93.58
C ILE A 41 -59.43 -12.27 93.79
N GLU A 42 -59.11 -12.00 95.05
CA GLU A 42 -57.79 -11.59 95.47
C GLU A 42 -56.80 -12.75 95.45
N LEU A 43 -55.60 -12.51 94.93
CA LEU A 43 -54.53 -13.50 94.84
C LEU A 43 -53.61 -13.39 96.07
N HIS A 44 -54.08 -13.74 97.27
CA HIS A 44 -53.25 -13.61 98.50
C HIS A 44 -52.09 -14.62 98.58
N GLY A 45 -52.10 -15.70 97.77
CA GLY A 45 -50.88 -16.52 97.55
C GLY A 45 -49.80 -15.78 96.75
N GLY A 46 -50.14 -14.61 96.21
CA GLY A 46 -49.27 -13.74 95.43
C GLY A 46 -49.30 -14.02 93.93
N VAL A 47 -48.63 -13.14 93.20
CA VAL A 47 -48.28 -13.28 91.78
C VAL A 47 -46.77 -13.34 91.68
N ASP A 48 -46.25 -14.45 91.16
CA ASP A 48 -44.83 -14.63 90.84
C ASP A 48 -44.54 -14.07 89.46
N LEU A 49 -43.85 -12.93 89.39
CA LEU A 49 -43.36 -12.33 88.15
C LEU A 49 -41.89 -12.66 87.96
N VAL A 50 -41.56 -13.34 86.86
CA VAL A 50 -40.21 -13.77 86.52
C VAL A 50 -39.80 -13.28 85.13
N ASP A 51 -38.61 -12.69 85.05
CA ASP A 51 -37.90 -12.37 83.81
C ASP A 51 -36.41 -12.60 84.04
N GLN A 52 -35.86 -13.64 83.41
CA GLN A 52 -34.49 -14.06 83.65
C GLN A 52 -33.46 -13.06 83.11
N MET A 53 -33.73 -12.46 81.94
CA MET A 53 -32.81 -11.52 81.30
C MET A 53 -32.70 -10.22 82.11
N LEU A 54 -33.80 -9.79 82.72
CA LEU A 54 -33.87 -8.60 83.57
C LEU A 54 -33.58 -8.89 85.05
N GLY A 55 -33.38 -10.17 85.41
CA GLY A 55 -33.18 -10.61 86.79
C GLY A 55 -34.37 -10.34 87.71
N ILE A 56 -35.59 -10.31 87.16
CA ILE A 56 -36.82 -10.12 87.93
C ILE A 56 -37.27 -11.47 88.46
N ASN A 57 -37.46 -11.56 89.77
CA ASN A 57 -38.17 -12.64 90.44
C ASN A 57 -38.83 -12.04 91.68
N MET A 58 -40.12 -11.74 91.59
CA MET A 58 -40.86 -11.07 92.66
C MET A 58 -42.19 -11.77 92.89
N ASN A 59 -42.58 -11.86 94.15
CA ASN A 59 -43.93 -12.24 94.55
C ASN A 59 -44.64 -11.02 95.15
N PHE A 60 -45.86 -10.74 94.72
CA PHE A 60 -46.69 -9.66 95.28
C PHE A 60 -48.17 -9.97 95.17
N VAL A 61 -48.97 -9.46 96.10
CA VAL A 61 -50.43 -9.66 96.10
C VAL A 61 -51.12 -8.64 95.19
N LEU A 62 -52.13 -9.07 94.44
CA LEU A 62 -52.99 -8.20 93.65
C LEU A 62 -54.46 -8.45 93.98
N ALA A 63 -55.14 -7.38 94.43
CA ALA A 63 -56.60 -7.35 94.51
C ALA A 63 -57.23 -7.44 93.11
N PRO A 64 -58.50 -7.86 93.00
CA PRO A 64 -59.25 -7.85 91.74
C PRO A 64 -59.14 -6.51 91.01
N GLY A 65 -58.81 -6.54 89.72
CA GLY A 65 -58.64 -5.35 88.88
C GLY A 65 -57.37 -4.54 89.13
N ALA A 66 -56.55 -4.89 90.14
CA ALA A 66 -55.32 -4.18 90.43
C ALA A 66 -54.19 -4.59 89.48
N THR A 67 -53.29 -3.64 89.21
CA THR A 67 -52.14 -3.81 88.34
C THR A 67 -50.84 -3.48 89.08
N LYS A 68 -49.82 -4.30 88.86
CA LYS A 68 -48.44 -4.00 89.19
C LYS A 68 -47.67 -3.71 87.91
N VAL A 69 -47.02 -2.54 87.87
CA VAL A 69 -46.09 -2.18 86.81
C VAL A 69 -44.67 -2.29 87.36
N VAL A 70 -43.81 -2.95 86.60
CA VAL A 70 -42.39 -3.12 86.92
C VAL A 70 -41.60 -2.67 85.71
N THR A 71 -40.75 -1.68 85.91
CA THR A 71 -39.80 -1.22 84.89
C THR A 71 -38.41 -1.68 85.25
N LYS A 72 -37.70 -2.30 84.31
CA LYS A 72 -36.30 -2.68 84.49
C LYS A 72 -35.51 -2.41 83.22
N SER A 73 -34.32 -1.85 83.39
CA SER A 73 -33.42 -1.52 82.30
C SER A 73 -32.44 -2.65 82.03
N TYR A 74 -32.13 -2.87 80.75
CA TYR A 74 -31.11 -3.78 80.25
C TYR A 74 -30.11 -3.00 79.39
N THR A 75 -28.82 -3.06 79.71
CA THR A 75 -27.77 -2.51 78.86
C THR A 75 -27.42 -3.52 77.78
N VAL A 76 -27.62 -3.14 76.51
CA VAL A 76 -27.29 -3.96 75.34
C VAL A 76 -25.80 -4.25 75.32
N LYS A 77 -25.45 -5.52 75.21
CA LYS A 77 -24.05 -5.97 75.12
C LYS A 77 -23.64 -6.07 73.65
N ALA A 78 -22.34 -6.01 73.38
CA ALA A 78 -21.82 -6.26 72.04
C ALA A 78 -22.14 -7.68 71.52
N THR A 79 -22.43 -8.64 72.40
CA THR A 79 -22.85 -9.99 72.03
C THR A 79 -24.31 -10.10 71.63
N ASP A 80 -25.12 -9.06 71.82
CA ASP A 80 -26.57 -9.08 71.58
C ASP A 80 -26.93 -8.77 70.11
N CYS A 81 -25.95 -8.74 69.20
CA CYS A 81 -26.11 -8.38 67.79
C CYS A 81 -27.24 -9.14 67.10
N GLY A 82 -27.98 -8.43 66.25
CA GLY A 82 -29.14 -9.01 65.58
C GLY A 82 -30.37 -9.00 66.48
N ASN A 83 -31.09 -10.11 66.60
CA ASN A 83 -32.38 -10.14 67.30
C ASN A 83 -32.21 -10.48 68.79
N LEU A 84 -32.32 -9.48 69.66
CA LEU A 84 -32.33 -9.67 71.11
C LEU A 84 -33.76 -9.96 71.59
N VAL A 85 -34.04 -11.23 71.88
CA VAL A 85 -35.38 -11.70 72.32
C VAL A 85 -35.44 -11.79 73.84
N ASN A 86 -36.41 -11.10 74.46
CA ASN A 86 -36.61 -11.10 75.91
C ASN A 86 -38.00 -11.67 76.29
N ASN A 87 -38.03 -12.66 77.20
CA ASN A 87 -39.22 -13.39 77.62
C ASN A 87 -39.50 -13.20 79.13
N ALA A 88 -40.77 -13.03 79.48
CA ALA A 88 -41.24 -12.93 80.87
C ALA A 88 -42.49 -13.79 81.14
N SER A 89 -42.69 -14.19 82.40
CA SER A 89 -43.84 -14.99 82.86
C SER A 89 -44.40 -14.45 84.18
N ALA A 90 -45.72 -14.50 84.33
CA ALA A 90 -46.42 -14.19 85.57
C ALA A 90 -47.35 -15.35 85.95
N VAL A 91 -47.26 -15.83 87.20
CA VAL A 91 -48.12 -16.90 87.73
C VAL A 91 -48.89 -16.36 88.93
N GLY A 92 -50.22 -16.35 88.85
CA GLY A 92 -51.10 -15.93 89.95
C GLY A 92 -51.62 -17.12 90.76
N HIS A 93 -51.63 -16.98 92.09
CA HIS A 93 -52.02 -18.02 93.05
C HIS A 93 -53.33 -17.66 93.80
N PRO A 94 -54.47 -18.25 93.41
CA PRO A 94 -55.77 -18.06 94.06
C PRO A 94 -55.83 -18.53 95.52
N VAL A 95 -56.63 -17.88 96.37
CA VAL A 95 -56.83 -18.30 97.78
C VAL A 95 -57.94 -19.30 98.01
N ASP A 96 -58.87 -19.40 97.07
CA ASP A 96 -60.03 -20.29 97.16
C ASP A 96 -59.68 -21.75 96.82
N GLY A 97 -58.39 -22.05 96.61
CA GLY A 97 -57.89 -23.38 96.25
C GLY A 97 -58.03 -23.72 94.77
N SER A 98 -58.44 -22.77 93.92
CA SER A 98 -58.46 -22.95 92.47
C SER A 98 -57.04 -22.98 91.86
N ALA A 99 -56.91 -23.56 90.67
CA ALA A 99 -55.61 -23.74 90.01
C ALA A 99 -54.94 -22.40 89.67
N ASN A 100 -53.61 -22.38 89.73
CA ASN A 100 -52.80 -21.22 89.35
C ASN A 100 -53.04 -20.83 87.89
N VAL A 101 -52.95 -19.53 87.62
CA VAL A 101 -53.11 -18.97 86.27
C VAL A 101 -51.79 -18.36 85.81
N THR A 102 -51.39 -18.62 84.56
CA THR A 102 -50.10 -18.15 84.01
C THR A 102 -50.29 -17.29 82.77
N SER A 103 -49.47 -16.25 82.63
CA SER A 103 -49.40 -15.40 81.42
C SER A 103 -47.94 -15.13 81.05
N ASN A 104 -47.59 -15.26 79.77
CA ASN A 104 -46.24 -15.03 79.24
C ASN A 104 -46.24 -13.88 78.24
N ALA A 105 -45.13 -13.15 78.15
CA ALA A 105 -44.95 -12.09 77.16
C ALA A 105 -43.50 -12.03 76.64
N THR A 106 -43.33 -11.77 75.35
CA THR A 106 -42.05 -11.68 74.64
C THR A 106 -41.92 -10.35 73.91
N PHE A 107 -40.71 -9.79 73.87
CA PHE A 107 -40.39 -8.64 73.02
C PHE A 107 -39.01 -8.81 72.39
N THR A 108 -38.87 -8.46 71.10
CA THR A 108 -37.60 -8.54 70.36
C THR A 108 -37.13 -7.14 69.98
N VAL A 109 -35.85 -6.84 70.22
CA VAL A 109 -35.19 -5.60 69.80
C VAL A 109 -34.09 -5.95 68.79
N ILE A 110 -34.01 -5.22 67.67
CA ILE A 110 -32.92 -5.39 66.70
C ILE A 110 -31.70 -4.58 67.15
N ILE A 111 -30.58 -5.25 67.36
CA ILE A 111 -29.32 -4.67 67.79
C ILE A 111 -28.42 -4.44 66.58
N ASN A 112 -28.19 -3.16 66.25
CA ASN A 112 -27.36 -2.75 65.12
C ASN A 112 -25.89 -2.76 65.52
N CYS A 113 -25.17 -3.78 65.08
CA CYS A 113 -23.74 -3.88 65.28
C CYS A 113 -22.98 -3.43 64.03
N LYS A 114 -21.94 -2.62 64.24
CA LYS A 114 -21.02 -2.22 63.18
C LYS A 114 -19.93 -3.27 63.02
N SER A 115 -19.48 -3.44 61.79
CA SER A 115 -18.43 -4.39 61.42
C SER A 115 -17.12 -3.67 61.16
N SER A 116 -16.03 -4.43 61.07
CA SER A 116 -14.72 -3.93 60.66
C SER A 116 -14.02 -4.91 59.72
N LEU A 117 -13.16 -4.36 58.89
CA LEU A 117 -12.30 -5.09 57.96
C LEU A 117 -10.88 -4.52 58.02
N GLY A 118 -9.85 -5.36 57.97
CA GLY A 118 -8.46 -4.93 57.87
C GLY A 118 -7.47 -6.08 57.96
N ASP A 119 -6.25 -5.72 58.34
CA ASP A 119 -5.21 -6.52 58.99
C ASP A 119 -3.85 -5.94 58.61
N LYS A 120 -3.13 -6.47 57.61
CA LYS A 120 -1.72 -6.15 57.40
C LYS A 120 -1.30 -6.00 55.94
N VAL A 121 -0.38 -5.05 55.72
CA VAL A 121 0.46 -4.97 54.53
C VAL A 121 1.91 -5.19 54.95
N TRP A 122 2.60 -6.14 54.33
CA TRP A 122 3.93 -6.56 54.76
C TRP A 122 4.95 -6.64 53.62
N GLU A 123 6.21 -6.56 54.00
CA GLU A 123 7.36 -6.78 53.13
C GLU A 123 7.62 -8.28 53.03
N ASP A 124 7.18 -8.87 51.93
CA ASP A 124 7.40 -10.28 51.58
C ASP A 124 8.86 -10.43 51.12
N THR A 125 9.73 -10.82 52.04
CA THR A 125 11.18 -10.82 51.82
C THR A 125 11.66 -11.99 50.98
N ASN A 126 10.86 -13.04 50.86
CA ASN A 126 11.22 -14.27 50.13
C ASN A 126 10.36 -14.50 48.87
N HIS A 127 9.41 -13.61 48.61
CA HIS A 127 8.54 -13.53 47.44
C HIS A 127 7.57 -14.70 47.30
N ASN A 128 7.22 -15.36 48.40
CA ASN A 128 6.36 -16.55 48.37
C ASN A 128 4.86 -16.22 48.51
N GLY A 129 4.49 -14.97 48.77
CA GLY A 129 3.10 -14.54 48.98
C GLY A 129 2.48 -14.97 50.32
N ILE A 130 3.28 -15.50 51.24
CA ILE A 130 2.88 -15.99 52.57
C ILE A 130 3.51 -15.07 53.62
N GLN A 131 2.73 -14.67 54.62
CA GLN A 131 3.23 -13.85 55.72
C GLN A 131 4.08 -14.68 56.69
N ASP A 132 5.39 -14.62 56.52
CA ASP A 132 6.36 -15.39 57.30
C ASP A 132 6.82 -14.67 58.59
N SER A 133 7.30 -15.47 59.54
CA SER A 133 7.88 -14.94 60.78
C SER A 133 9.17 -14.17 60.48
N GLY A 134 9.17 -12.87 60.77
CA GLY A 134 10.31 -11.97 60.54
C GLY A 134 10.06 -10.92 59.47
N GLU A 135 8.93 -11.01 58.77
CA GLU A 135 8.54 -10.06 57.74
C GLU A 135 7.90 -8.80 58.34
N ASN A 136 8.49 -7.66 58.00
CA ASN A 136 8.12 -6.36 58.55
C ASN A 136 6.85 -5.84 57.88
N GLY A 137 6.07 -5.06 58.62
CA GLY A 137 4.95 -4.33 58.01
C GLY A 137 5.41 -3.11 57.23
N ILE A 138 4.67 -2.74 56.18
CA ILE A 138 4.97 -1.58 55.35
C ILE A 138 4.09 -0.41 55.76
N ALA A 139 4.70 0.70 56.18
CA ALA A 139 3.99 1.90 56.60
C ALA A 139 3.53 2.77 55.43
N ASN A 140 2.47 3.55 55.65
CA ASN A 140 1.92 4.55 54.74
C ASN A 140 1.42 4.01 53.37
N VAL A 141 1.13 2.72 53.27
CA VAL A 141 0.49 2.14 52.08
C VAL A 141 -0.96 2.60 52.04
N THR A 142 -1.38 3.19 50.93
CA THR A 142 -2.75 3.67 50.75
C THR A 142 -3.67 2.48 50.47
N VAL A 143 -4.69 2.30 51.31
CA VAL A 143 -5.72 1.27 51.18
C VAL A 143 -7.07 1.95 50.96
N LYS A 144 -7.80 1.53 49.93
CA LYS A 144 -9.12 2.08 49.59
C LYS A 144 -10.18 1.01 49.74
N LEU A 145 -11.24 1.32 50.49
CA LEU A 145 -12.41 0.45 50.66
C LEU A 145 -13.48 0.83 49.65
N TYR A 146 -13.99 -0.16 48.92
CA TYR A 146 -15.08 -0.01 47.97
C TYR A 146 -16.25 -0.92 48.36
N SER A 147 -17.46 -0.52 48.01
CA SER A 147 -18.58 -1.46 47.90
C SER A 147 -18.40 -2.33 46.65
N CYS A 148 -19.01 -3.52 46.61
CA CYS A 148 -18.96 -4.38 45.42
C CYS A 148 -19.73 -3.84 44.20
N ALA A 149 -20.34 -2.65 44.30
CA ALA A 149 -20.84 -1.85 43.18
C ALA A 149 -19.81 -0.81 42.67
N ASP A 150 -18.52 -1.01 42.99
CA ASP A 150 -17.37 -0.16 42.66
C ASP A 150 -17.48 1.31 43.17
N VAL A 151 -18.30 1.56 44.20
CA VAL A 151 -18.37 2.87 44.89
C VAL A 151 -17.33 2.95 45.99
N LEU A 152 -16.45 3.96 45.96
CA LEU A 152 -15.46 4.22 47.00
C LEU A 152 -16.16 4.64 48.30
N ILE A 153 -15.91 3.90 49.38
CA ILE A 153 -16.50 4.14 50.72
C ILE A 153 -15.54 4.91 51.61
N ALA A 154 -14.27 4.51 51.65
CA ALA A 154 -13.27 5.11 52.52
C ALA A 154 -11.85 4.91 51.98
N THR A 155 -10.89 5.68 52.50
CA THR A 155 -9.46 5.52 52.25
C THR A 155 -8.72 5.66 53.56
N THR A 156 -7.71 4.81 53.77
CA THR A 156 -6.83 4.84 54.94
C THR A 156 -5.39 4.57 54.52
N THR A 157 -4.46 4.63 55.47
CA THR A 157 -3.07 4.25 55.28
C THR A 157 -2.61 3.31 56.38
N THR A 158 -1.72 2.37 56.04
CA THR A 158 -1.12 1.47 57.03
C THR A 158 -0.21 2.21 58.02
N ASN A 159 -0.12 1.70 59.25
CA ASN A 159 0.76 2.25 60.28
C ASN A 159 2.19 1.68 60.20
N ALA A 160 3.06 2.03 61.15
CA ALA A 160 4.46 1.58 61.20
C ALA A 160 4.66 0.06 61.18
N ASN A 161 3.65 -0.72 61.61
CA ASN A 161 3.67 -2.18 61.62
C ASN A 161 2.90 -2.78 60.44
N GLY A 162 2.57 -1.99 59.42
CA GLY A 162 1.81 -2.45 58.25
C GLY A 162 0.31 -2.57 58.48
N ILE A 163 -0.18 -2.24 59.68
CA ILE A 163 -1.56 -2.51 60.05
C ILE A 163 -2.49 -1.43 59.52
N TYR A 164 -3.62 -1.85 58.92
CA TYR A 164 -4.71 -0.96 58.52
C TYR A 164 -6.05 -1.51 59.02
N SER A 165 -7.05 -0.62 59.15
CA SER A 165 -8.41 -1.04 59.49
C SER A 165 -9.45 -0.03 58.98
N PHE A 166 -10.61 -0.56 58.61
CA PHE A 166 -11.84 0.16 58.39
C PHE A 166 -12.84 -0.26 59.47
N ALA A 167 -13.05 0.62 60.45
CA ALA A 167 -14.00 0.39 61.54
C ALA A 167 -15.35 1.04 61.25
N ASN A 168 -16.37 0.66 62.02
CA ASN A 168 -17.71 1.23 62.00
C ASN A 168 -18.48 1.02 60.68
N LEU A 169 -18.19 -0.06 59.96
CA LEU A 169 -18.86 -0.40 58.71
C LEU A 169 -20.28 -0.89 58.97
N ASN A 170 -21.20 -0.55 58.06
CA ASN A 170 -22.48 -1.24 58.02
C ASN A 170 -22.28 -2.64 57.45
N PRO A 171 -23.04 -3.65 57.91
CA PRO A 171 -23.07 -4.96 57.26
C PRO A 171 -23.38 -4.81 55.76
N GLY A 172 -22.67 -5.55 54.90
CA GLY A 172 -22.77 -5.41 53.44
C GLY A 172 -21.54 -5.94 52.70
N ASP A 173 -21.53 -5.74 51.38
CA ASP A 173 -20.51 -6.31 50.48
C ASP A 173 -19.41 -5.30 50.13
N TYR A 174 -18.16 -5.67 50.39
CA TYR A 174 -16.99 -4.80 50.24
C TYR A 174 -15.79 -5.50 49.59
N TYR A 175 -14.87 -4.72 49.05
CA TYR A 175 -13.50 -5.14 48.70
C TYR A 175 -12.52 -4.00 48.97
N VAL A 176 -11.24 -4.32 49.10
CA VAL A 176 -10.17 -3.32 49.28
C VAL A 176 -9.23 -3.27 48.09
N VAL A 177 -8.63 -2.10 47.87
CA VAL A 177 -7.60 -1.87 46.86
C VAL A 177 -6.36 -1.28 47.51
N PHE A 178 -5.26 -2.00 47.43
CA PHE A 178 -3.95 -1.59 47.91
C PHE A 178 -3.22 -0.84 46.80
N THR A 179 -2.62 0.30 47.15
CA THR A 179 -1.76 1.04 46.24
C THR A 179 -0.33 0.52 46.38
N THR A 180 0.24 -0.03 45.31
CA THR A 180 1.62 -0.54 45.31
C THR A 180 2.61 0.54 45.77
N PRO A 181 3.40 0.29 46.83
CA PRO A 181 4.43 1.22 47.28
C PRO A 181 5.46 1.51 46.19
N SER A 182 6.00 2.73 46.18
CA SER A 182 7.01 3.12 45.18
C SER A 182 8.25 2.23 45.28
N GLY A 183 8.65 1.63 44.16
CA GLY A 183 9.83 0.76 44.08
C GLY A 183 9.61 -0.68 44.52
N MET A 184 8.37 -1.10 44.81
CA MET A 184 8.01 -2.48 45.16
C MET A 184 7.08 -3.10 44.11
N SER A 185 6.97 -4.42 44.14
CA SER A 185 6.03 -5.24 43.36
C SER A 185 5.07 -5.99 44.28
N ALA A 186 3.85 -6.26 43.82
CA ALA A 186 2.88 -7.04 44.58
C ALA A 186 3.28 -8.53 44.61
N SER A 187 3.18 -9.16 45.78
CA SER A 187 3.45 -10.58 45.99
C SER A 187 2.42 -11.48 45.32
N PRO A 188 2.77 -12.75 45.02
CA PRO A 188 1.82 -13.73 44.51
C PRO A 188 0.58 -13.83 45.41
N LYS A 189 -0.60 -13.86 44.79
CA LYS A 189 -1.89 -13.88 45.46
C LYS A 189 -2.32 -15.31 45.87
N ASP A 190 -3.06 -15.44 46.97
CA ASP A 190 -3.72 -16.67 47.45
C ASP A 190 -2.73 -17.86 47.61
N GLN A 191 -1.66 -17.68 48.37
CA GLN A 191 -0.58 -18.66 48.50
C GLN A 191 -0.62 -19.42 49.84
N GLY A 192 -0.36 -20.73 49.78
CA GLY A 192 -0.41 -21.59 50.97
C GLY A 192 -1.82 -22.07 51.28
N SER A 193 -2.07 -22.46 52.54
CA SER A 193 -3.36 -23.02 52.98
C SER A 193 -4.01 -22.22 54.12
N ASN A 194 -3.42 -21.10 54.51
CA ASN A 194 -3.90 -20.26 55.60
C ASN A 194 -4.26 -18.88 55.05
N ASP A 195 -5.54 -18.71 54.74
CA ASP A 195 -6.19 -17.51 54.17
C ASP A 195 -6.02 -16.23 55.03
N ALA A 196 -5.57 -16.37 56.28
CA ALA A 196 -5.31 -15.26 57.19
C ALA A 196 -3.81 -14.91 57.27
N ALA A 197 -3.00 -15.43 56.36
CA ALA A 197 -1.55 -15.24 56.36
C ALA A 197 -0.97 -15.31 54.95
N ASP A 198 -1.73 -14.89 53.95
CA ASP A 198 -1.32 -14.81 52.56
C ASP A 198 -1.85 -13.54 51.89
N SER A 199 -1.42 -13.26 50.67
CA SER A 199 -1.72 -11.99 50.02
C SER A 199 -3.00 -12.11 49.20
N ASP A 200 -4.02 -11.30 49.49
CA ASP A 200 -5.31 -11.32 48.76
C ASP A 200 -5.35 -10.39 47.55
N ALA A 201 -4.41 -9.44 47.49
CA ALA A 201 -4.38 -8.38 46.50
C ALA A 201 -3.99 -8.93 45.12
N ASP A 202 -4.80 -8.63 44.09
CA ASP A 202 -4.45 -8.94 42.71
C ASP A 202 -3.15 -8.23 42.29
N VAL A 203 -2.22 -8.99 41.69
CA VAL A 203 -0.85 -8.53 41.41
C VAL A 203 -0.75 -7.34 40.46
N THR A 204 -1.79 -7.10 39.65
CA THR A 204 -1.80 -6.00 38.65
C THR A 204 -2.59 -4.80 39.15
N THR A 205 -3.69 -5.05 39.86
CA THR A 205 -4.69 -4.02 40.21
C THR A 205 -4.69 -3.66 41.69
N GLY A 206 -4.07 -4.47 42.54
CA GLY A 206 -4.08 -4.33 44.00
C GLY A 206 -5.44 -4.62 44.63
N LYS A 207 -6.42 -5.13 43.87
CA LYS A 207 -7.82 -5.34 44.29
C LYS A 207 -8.01 -6.73 44.91
N THR A 208 -8.71 -6.81 46.05
CA THR A 208 -9.18 -8.08 46.62
C THR A 208 -10.50 -8.53 46.01
N ILE A 209 -10.91 -9.77 46.28
CA ILE A 209 -12.25 -10.24 45.90
C ILE A 209 -13.33 -9.53 46.73
N CYS A 210 -14.57 -9.56 46.23
CA CYS A 210 -15.72 -9.07 46.98
C CYS A 210 -16.07 -10.04 48.14
N THR A 211 -16.29 -9.49 49.34
CA THR A 211 -16.70 -10.24 50.55
C THR A 211 -17.90 -9.60 51.24
N THR A 212 -18.67 -10.38 51.99
CA THR A 212 -19.86 -9.93 52.75
C THR A 212 -19.55 -9.85 54.24
N LEU A 213 -19.62 -8.66 54.83
CA LEU A 213 -19.50 -8.46 56.27
C LEU A 213 -20.86 -8.58 56.97
N THR A 214 -20.95 -9.48 57.94
CA THR A 214 -22.11 -9.69 58.82
C THR A 214 -22.09 -8.75 60.04
N ALA A 215 -23.23 -8.59 60.72
CA ALA A 215 -23.37 -7.61 61.82
C ALA A 215 -22.47 -7.91 63.02
N GLY A 216 -21.55 -6.99 63.31
CA GLY A 216 -20.59 -7.11 64.42
C GLY A 216 -19.33 -7.89 64.09
N GLU A 217 -19.17 -8.30 62.83
CA GLU A 217 -17.99 -9.02 62.34
C GLU A 217 -16.74 -8.15 62.38
N ASN A 218 -15.62 -8.75 62.79
CA ASN A 218 -14.30 -8.15 62.69
C ASN A 218 -13.43 -9.06 61.84
N ASP A 219 -13.38 -8.75 60.56
CA ASP A 219 -12.66 -9.51 59.54
C ASP A 219 -11.22 -8.98 59.42
N LEU A 220 -10.25 -9.84 59.74
CA LEU A 220 -8.82 -9.50 59.77
C LEU A 220 -8.02 -10.46 58.87
N THR A 221 -8.55 -10.80 57.70
CA THR A 221 -7.89 -11.72 56.75
C THR A 221 -7.71 -11.10 55.38
N TRP A 222 -7.62 -9.77 55.29
CA TRP A 222 -7.44 -9.08 54.01
C TRP A 222 -6.08 -8.42 53.98
N ASP A 223 -5.09 -9.15 53.47
CA ASP A 223 -3.69 -8.75 53.55
C ASP A 223 -3.10 -8.50 52.16
N ALA A 224 -1.99 -7.76 52.13
CA ALA A 224 -1.21 -7.56 50.89
C ALA A 224 0.30 -7.65 51.14
N GLY A 225 0.93 -8.60 50.46
CA GLY A 225 2.38 -8.72 50.41
C GLY A 225 2.94 -7.83 49.31
N PHE A 226 4.04 -7.13 49.60
CA PHE A 226 4.85 -6.46 48.59
C PHE A 226 6.31 -6.81 48.81
N TYR A 227 7.07 -6.95 47.72
CA TYR A 227 8.49 -7.20 47.78
C TYR A 227 9.26 -6.16 46.98
N THR A 228 10.50 -5.86 47.39
CA THR A 228 11.41 -5.13 46.51
C THR A 228 11.85 -6.08 45.41
N PRO A 229 11.48 -5.85 44.14
CA PRO A 229 11.97 -6.71 43.06
C PRO A 229 13.49 -6.68 43.09
N VAL A 230 14.11 -7.87 43.15
CA VAL A 230 15.53 -8.00 42.86
C VAL A 230 15.69 -7.49 41.44
N VAL A 231 16.33 -6.34 41.28
CA VAL A 231 16.75 -5.89 39.96
C VAL A 231 17.76 -6.93 39.51
N GLU A 232 17.37 -7.80 38.58
CA GLU A 232 18.30 -8.67 37.88
C GLU A 232 19.40 -7.77 37.32
N GLU A 233 20.55 -7.76 37.98
CA GLU A 233 21.70 -6.99 37.53
C GLU A 233 22.08 -7.58 36.17
N LYS A 234 21.81 -6.84 35.11
CA LYS A 234 22.13 -7.24 33.75
C LYS A 234 23.19 -6.30 33.21
N ALA A 235 24.01 -6.82 32.30
CA ALA A 235 24.82 -5.92 31.49
C ALA A 235 23.86 -5.09 30.62
N ASP A 236 24.19 -3.81 30.40
CA ASP A 236 23.40 -2.92 29.54
C ASP A 236 24.40 -2.26 28.61
N LEU A 237 24.43 -2.69 27.34
CA LEU A 237 25.43 -2.24 26.40
C LEU A 237 24.87 -1.09 25.58
N LYS A 238 25.50 0.07 25.69
CA LYS A 238 25.23 1.20 24.80
C LYS A 238 26.32 1.27 23.73
N ILE A 239 25.92 1.27 22.46
CA ILE A 239 26.80 1.58 21.34
C ILE A 239 26.55 3.00 20.82
N GLU A 240 27.63 3.72 20.56
CA GLU A 240 27.61 5.04 19.94
C GLU A 240 28.55 4.98 18.73
N LYS A 241 28.07 5.41 17.56
CA LYS A 241 28.91 5.57 16.37
C LYS A 241 28.87 7.02 15.93
N THR A 242 30.05 7.56 15.71
CA THR A 242 30.23 8.95 15.26
C THR A 242 31.18 8.96 14.07
N SER A 243 31.03 9.96 13.21
CA SER A 243 31.99 10.24 12.14
C SER A 243 32.75 11.51 12.51
N ASN A 244 34.04 11.59 12.15
CA ASN A 244 34.83 12.80 12.34
C ASN A 244 34.34 13.96 11.45
N VAL A 245 33.62 13.64 10.37
CA VAL A 245 33.00 14.62 9.47
C VAL A 245 31.55 14.25 9.19
N THR A 246 30.72 15.28 9.09
CA THR A 246 29.34 15.16 8.61
C THR A 246 29.24 15.45 7.11
N ASN A 247 30.36 15.73 6.42
CA ASN A 247 30.46 15.92 4.98
C ASN A 247 31.87 15.49 4.53
N ALA A 248 31.97 14.61 3.54
CA ALA A 248 33.24 14.13 2.98
C ALA A 248 33.17 14.14 1.46
N ASN A 249 34.27 14.49 0.79
CA ASN A 249 34.37 14.43 -0.67
C ASN A 249 34.71 13.02 -1.13
N CYS A 250 34.41 12.75 -2.40
CA CYS A 250 34.83 11.53 -3.08
C CYS A 250 36.35 11.33 -2.94
N GLY A 251 36.75 10.16 -2.46
CA GLY A 251 38.16 9.80 -2.25
C GLY A 251 38.75 10.29 -0.92
N ASP A 252 38.00 11.04 -0.11
CA ASP A 252 38.45 11.44 1.23
C ASP A 252 38.58 10.22 2.15
N ASN A 253 39.49 10.33 3.12
CA ASN A 253 39.53 9.40 4.24
C ASN A 253 38.62 9.92 5.36
N VAL A 254 37.63 9.12 5.73
CA VAL A 254 36.70 9.39 6.83
C VAL A 254 37.01 8.44 7.97
N THR A 255 36.94 8.96 9.18
CA THR A 255 37.16 8.22 10.41
C THR A 255 35.84 8.03 11.16
N TYR A 256 35.40 6.78 11.29
CA TYR A 256 34.29 6.39 12.15
C TYR A 256 34.82 5.95 13.51
N THR A 257 34.23 6.47 14.58
CA THR A 257 34.51 6.04 15.95
C THR A 257 33.29 5.34 16.50
N ILE A 258 33.42 4.04 16.74
CA ILE A 258 32.47 3.22 17.47
C ILE A 258 32.92 3.13 18.92
N LYS A 259 32.00 3.38 19.84
CA LYS A 259 32.20 3.32 21.27
C LYS A 259 31.16 2.40 21.88
N VAL A 260 31.60 1.39 22.62
CA VAL A 260 30.73 0.50 23.40
C VAL A 260 30.96 0.79 24.87
N THR A 261 29.88 1.04 25.60
CA THR A 261 29.88 1.29 27.05
C THR A 261 28.99 0.26 27.72
N ASN A 262 29.48 -0.39 28.78
CA ASN A 262 28.60 -1.16 29.65
C ASN A 262 28.03 -0.23 30.73
N GLN A 263 26.77 0.16 30.57
CA GLN A 263 26.01 0.99 31.50
C GLN A 263 25.33 0.16 32.60
N GLY A 264 25.35 -1.17 32.47
CA GLY A 264 24.70 -2.08 33.39
C GLY A 264 25.57 -2.39 34.61
N PRO A 265 24.96 -2.74 35.75
CA PRO A 265 25.69 -3.10 36.96
C PRO A 265 26.55 -4.36 36.79
N ASN A 266 26.17 -5.28 35.89
CA ASN A 266 26.88 -6.54 35.66
C ASN A 266 27.92 -6.47 34.53
N THR A 267 29.00 -7.25 34.67
CA THR A 267 30.05 -7.37 33.65
C THR A 267 29.52 -8.07 32.40
N ALA A 268 29.68 -7.45 31.23
CA ALA A 268 29.31 -8.02 29.95
C ALA A 268 30.40 -8.99 29.44
N ALA A 269 30.01 -10.21 29.06
CA ALA A 269 30.92 -11.23 28.56
C ALA A 269 30.72 -11.49 27.06
N ASN A 270 31.82 -11.79 26.37
CA ASN A 270 31.87 -12.05 24.93
C ASN A 270 31.21 -10.93 24.10
N VAL A 271 31.44 -9.68 24.49
CA VAL A 271 30.95 -8.52 23.75
C VAL A 271 31.58 -8.52 22.37
N SER A 272 30.74 -8.42 21.35
CA SER A 272 31.16 -8.29 19.96
C SER A 272 30.34 -7.23 19.24
N VAL A 273 30.97 -6.49 18.36
CA VAL A 273 30.31 -5.49 17.52
C VAL A 273 30.46 -5.91 16.07
N ASN A 274 29.38 -5.88 15.32
CA ASN A 274 29.40 -6.10 13.88
C ASN A 274 29.17 -4.77 13.16
N ASP A 275 30.16 -4.34 12.39
CA ASP A 275 30.17 -3.13 11.55
C ASP A 275 30.68 -3.50 10.16
N ILE A 276 29.76 -3.91 9.30
CA ILE A 276 30.07 -4.27 7.92
C ILE A 276 30.06 -2.98 7.10
N LEU A 277 31.23 -2.65 6.53
CA LEU A 277 31.34 -1.49 5.67
C LEU A 277 30.51 -1.69 4.38
N PRO A 278 29.62 -0.76 4.01
CA PRO A 278 28.96 -0.79 2.72
C PRO A 278 29.99 -0.66 1.59
N ALA A 279 29.64 -1.13 0.38
CA ALA A 279 30.52 -1.11 -0.79
C ALA A 279 31.02 0.29 -1.20
N SER A 280 30.36 1.36 -0.73
CA SER A 280 30.78 2.75 -0.93
C SER A 280 31.90 3.21 0.02
N LEU A 281 32.31 2.38 0.99
CA LEU A 281 33.37 2.67 1.96
C LEU A 281 34.48 1.61 1.88
N LEU A 282 35.62 2.00 1.31
CA LEU A 282 36.79 1.13 1.21
C LEU A 282 37.58 1.14 2.52
N TYR A 283 37.76 -0.02 3.14
CA TYR A 283 38.58 -0.15 4.34
C TYR A 283 40.02 0.35 4.11
N GLN A 284 40.54 1.19 5.01
CA GLN A 284 41.95 1.59 5.02
C GLN A 284 42.68 1.03 6.25
N SER A 285 42.16 1.32 7.44
CA SER A 285 42.77 0.85 8.69
C SER A 285 41.76 0.82 9.85
N ALA A 286 42.12 0.07 10.89
CA ALA A 286 41.39 0.01 12.15
C ALA A 286 42.35 0.18 13.33
N THR A 287 41.89 0.83 14.40
CA THR A 287 42.58 0.86 15.70
C THR A 287 41.57 0.57 16.79
N VAL A 288 41.85 -0.44 17.61
CA VAL A 288 40.98 -0.89 18.71
C VAL A 288 41.64 -0.58 20.06
N SER A 289 40.85 -0.15 21.05
CA SER A 289 41.34 -0.02 22.43
C SER A 289 41.40 -1.36 23.16
N GLN A 290 40.61 -2.33 22.71
CA GLN A 290 40.50 -3.68 23.28
C GLN A 290 40.04 -4.67 22.20
N GLY A 291 40.51 -5.92 22.29
CA GLY A 291 40.06 -6.98 21.40
C GLY A 291 40.72 -6.96 20.02
N SER A 292 40.03 -7.49 19.00
CA SER A 292 40.53 -7.55 17.61
C SER A 292 39.41 -7.30 16.59
N PHE A 293 39.71 -6.60 15.50
CA PHE A 293 38.76 -6.32 14.42
C PHE A 293 39.12 -7.09 13.14
N ASN A 294 38.13 -7.71 12.51
CA ASN A 294 38.24 -8.34 11.21
C ASN A 294 37.54 -7.49 10.15
N SER A 295 38.32 -6.87 9.26
CA SER A 295 37.81 -5.98 8.20
C SER A 295 37.00 -6.68 7.11
N THR A 296 37.16 -7.99 6.94
CA THR A 296 36.43 -8.76 5.93
C THR A 296 35.03 -9.11 6.42
N SER A 297 34.89 -9.49 7.70
CA SER A 297 33.59 -9.86 8.27
C SER A 297 32.89 -8.71 8.99
N GLY A 298 33.57 -7.57 9.23
CA GLY A 298 33.05 -6.46 10.04
C GLY A 298 33.02 -6.75 11.55
N LEU A 299 33.56 -7.89 11.99
CA LEU A 299 33.44 -8.35 13.37
C LEU A 299 34.57 -7.78 14.25
N TRP A 300 34.20 -7.03 15.28
CA TRP A 300 35.06 -6.60 16.37
C TRP A 300 34.80 -7.44 17.63
N THR A 301 35.76 -8.27 18.03
CA THR A 301 35.70 -9.08 19.25
C THR A 301 36.21 -8.30 20.45
N VAL A 302 35.34 -7.53 21.11
CA VAL A 302 35.71 -6.68 22.26
C VAL A 302 36.11 -7.52 23.48
N GLY A 303 35.41 -8.62 23.74
CA GLY A 303 35.68 -9.50 24.89
C GLY A 303 34.88 -9.10 26.14
N THR A 304 35.53 -9.01 27.30
CA THR A 304 34.84 -8.72 28.57
C THR A 304 34.84 -7.22 28.86
N LEU A 305 33.70 -6.67 29.28
CA LEU A 305 33.51 -5.24 29.61
C LEU A 305 32.90 -5.12 31.01
N ALA A 306 33.70 -4.65 31.98
CA ALA A 306 33.23 -4.38 33.34
C ALA A 306 32.20 -3.24 33.38
N ASN A 307 31.46 -3.12 34.47
CA ASN A 307 30.55 -1.99 34.71
C ASN A 307 31.27 -0.64 34.53
N GLY A 308 30.70 0.24 33.72
CA GLY A 308 31.23 1.57 33.41
C GLY A 308 32.43 1.57 32.45
N ALA A 309 32.95 0.41 32.05
CA ALA A 309 34.07 0.33 31.13
C ALA A 309 33.64 0.70 29.70
N ILE A 310 34.59 1.26 28.96
CA ILE A 310 34.40 1.74 27.59
C ILE A 310 35.46 1.10 26.70
N ALA A 311 35.02 0.55 25.57
CA ALA A 311 35.90 0.13 24.49
C ALA A 311 35.61 0.95 23.22
N THR A 312 36.63 1.25 22.43
CA THR A 312 36.50 2.00 21.18
C THR A 312 37.18 1.31 20.00
N LEU A 313 36.52 1.35 18.85
CA LEU A 313 37.07 1.02 17.54
C LEU A 313 37.04 2.27 16.67
N THR A 314 38.20 2.66 16.16
CA THR A 314 38.36 3.73 15.17
C THR A 314 38.67 3.13 13.82
N LEU A 315 37.76 3.31 12.85
CA LEU A 315 37.89 2.85 11.47
C LEU A 315 38.21 4.03 10.57
N THR A 316 39.33 3.97 9.86
CA THR A 316 39.59 4.87 8.74
C THR A 316 39.19 4.16 7.46
N VAL A 317 38.33 4.80 6.67
CA VAL A 317 37.86 4.29 5.39
C VAL A 317 38.01 5.37 4.33
N LYS A 318 38.17 4.97 3.08
CA LYS A 318 38.19 5.86 1.93
C LYS A 318 36.83 5.82 1.24
N ILE A 319 36.29 6.98 0.94
CA ILE A 319 35.05 7.11 0.17
C ILE A 319 35.28 6.59 -1.26
N ASP A 320 34.54 5.56 -1.68
CA ASP A 320 34.66 4.99 -3.03
C ASP A 320 33.92 5.86 -4.07
N CYS A 321 34.70 6.56 -4.88
CA CYS A 321 34.19 7.43 -5.95
C CYS A 321 33.45 6.65 -7.05
N GLY A 322 33.77 5.36 -7.25
CA GLY A 322 33.15 4.51 -8.28
C GLY A 322 31.77 4.02 -7.86
N THR A 323 31.56 3.75 -6.57
CA THR A 323 30.32 3.16 -6.05
C THR A 323 29.24 4.21 -5.77
N ILE A 324 29.60 5.41 -5.28
CA ILE A 324 28.61 6.49 -4.98
C ILE A 324 28.03 7.09 -6.26
N ASN A 325 28.85 7.15 -7.30
CA ASN A 325 28.40 7.48 -8.63
C ASN A 325 27.92 6.25 -9.38
N SER A 326 27.64 5.08 -8.80
CA SER A 326 27.03 3.94 -9.54
C SER A 326 25.92 3.21 -8.79
N THR A 327 25.66 3.54 -7.52
CA THR A 327 24.54 2.98 -6.76
C THR A 327 23.24 3.54 -7.28
N VAL A 328 22.55 2.69 -8.02
CA VAL A 328 21.17 2.85 -8.43
C VAL A 328 20.33 2.03 -7.45
N PHE A 329 19.07 2.39 -7.25
CA PHE A 329 18.20 1.57 -6.41
C PHE A 329 18.09 0.17 -7.00
N ASP A 330 18.47 -0.82 -6.19
CA ASP A 330 18.28 -2.23 -6.46
C ASP A 330 16.87 -2.64 -6.03
N LEU A 331 16.19 -3.48 -6.80
CA LEU A 331 14.90 -4.06 -6.43
C LEU A 331 15.06 -5.32 -5.56
N GLY A 332 16.30 -5.69 -5.24
CA GLY A 332 16.67 -6.79 -4.36
C GLY A 332 16.17 -8.12 -4.91
N ALA A 333 15.56 -8.93 -4.04
CA ALA A 333 14.99 -10.21 -4.43
C ALA A 333 13.95 -10.13 -5.56
N ALA A 334 13.35 -8.95 -5.79
CA ALA A 334 12.39 -8.75 -6.87
C ALA A 334 13.04 -8.53 -8.25
N GLU A 335 14.31 -8.14 -8.34
CA GLU A 335 14.97 -7.71 -9.59
C GLU A 335 14.76 -8.70 -10.75
N GLY A 336 14.87 -10.01 -10.48
CA GLY A 336 14.72 -11.07 -11.48
C GLY A 336 13.28 -11.47 -11.83
N PHE A 337 12.27 -10.84 -11.24
CA PHE A 337 10.85 -11.21 -11.39
C PHE A 337 10.04 -10.03 -11.91
N ASN A 338 9.26 -10.23 -12.96
CA ASN A 338 8.32 -9.22 -13.46
C ASN A 338 7.04 -9.17 -12.63
N LEU A 339 6.69 -10.23 -11.89
CA LEU A 339 5.63 -10.21 -10.89
C LEU A 339 6.16 -10.72 -9.55
N PHE A 340 6.21 -9.83 -8.55
CA PHE A 340 6.66 -10.13 -7.20
C PHE A 340 5.59 -9.73 -6.18
N VAL A 341 4.94 -10.74 -5.58
CA VAL A 341 3.83 -10.57 -4.64
C VAL A 341 4.29 -11.01 -3.25
N LEU A 342 4.17 -10.13 -2.25
CA LEU A 342 4.69 -10.39 -0.90
C LEU A 342 3.84 -11.38 -0.09
N GLU A 343 2.54 -11.39 -0.33
CA GLU A 343 1.55 -12.22 0.38
C GLU A 343 0.81 -13.09 -0.64
N ASP A 344 -0.48 -12.85 -0.86
CA ASP A 344 -1.35 -13.74 -1.63
C ASP A 344 -1.63 -13.24 -3.05
N LEU A 345 -1.71 -14.17 -4.01
CA LEU A 345 -2.08 -13.95 -5.41
C LEU A 345 -3.31 -14.80 -5.78
N ASN A 346 -4.37 -14.18 -6.31
CA ASN A 346 -5.61 -14.86 -6.67
C ASN A 346 -6.14 -14.49 -8.07
N GLN A 347 -6.11 -15.47 -8.99
CA GLN A 347 -6.74 -15.48 -10.32
C GLN A 347 -6.30 -14.39 -11.35
N PRO A 348 -4.98 -14.13 -11.56
CA PRO A 348 -4.51 -13.40 -12.74
C PRO A 348 -4.75 -14.20 -14.04
N SER A 349 -4.81 -13.54 -15.20
CA SER A 349 -5.20 -14.18 -16.48
C SER A 349 -4.04 -14.71 -17.33
N SER A 350 -2.86 -14.07 -17.37
CA SER A 350 -1.62 -14.65 -17.94
C SER A 350 -0.35 -13.84 -17.63
N ASP A 351 0.82 -14.50 -17.60
CA ASP A 351 2.16 -13.90 -17.70
C ASP A 351 3.03 -14.73 -18.67
N THR A 352 2.75 -14.59 -19.97
CA THR A 352 3.27 -15.51 -21.01
C THR A 352 4.78 -15.42 -21.23
N GLU A 353 5.49 -14.51 -20.56
CA GLU A 353 6.88 -14.18 -20.91
C GLU A 353 7.82 -14.07 -19.68
N GLY A 354 7.33 -14.22 -18.46
CA GLY A 354 8.02 -13.79 -17.23
C GLY A 354 8.32 -14.84 -16.16
N LYS A 355 8.94 -14.39 -15.07
CA LYS A 355 9.16 -15.10 -13.80
C LYS A 355 8.29 -14.50 -12.70
N VAL A 356 7.62 -15.37 -11.94
CA VAL A 356 6.68 -14.99 -10.89
C VAL A 356 7.16 -15.49 -9.52
N ALA A 357 7.06 -14.63 -8.50
CA ALA A 357 7.32 -14.97 -7.10
C ALA A 357 6.15 -14.53 -6.21
N VAL A 358 5.65 -15.43 -5.36
CA VAL A 358 4.53 -15.19 -4.44
C VAL A 358 4.90 -15.64 -3.02
N GLY A 359 4.84 -14.73 -2.05
CA GLY A 359 5.37 -14.98 -0.71
C GLY A 359 4.51 -15.87 0.18
N HIS A 360 3.22 -16.00 -0.11
CA HIS A 360 2.30 -16.83 0.66
C HIS A 360 1.51 -17.81 -0.22
N ASN A 361 0.22 -17.58 -0.48
CA ASN A 361 -0.60 -18.49 -1.30
C ASN A 361 -0.82 -17.95 -2.71
N ALA A 362 -0.77 -18.84 -3.70
CA ALA A 362 -1.03 -18.52 -5.09
C ALA A 362 -2.13 -19.42 -5.67
N THR A 363 -3.16 -18.81 -6.24
CA THR A 363 -4.23 -19.49 -6.99
C THR A 363 -4.27 -18.97 -8.42
N PHE A 364 -4.06 -19.86 -9.41
CA PHE A 364 -4.05 -19.52 -10.84
C PHE A 364 -5.23 -20.16 -11.59
N GLY A 365 -5.77 -19.47 -12.60
CA GLY A 365 -6.81 -19.99 -13.49
C GLY A 365 -6.63 -19.47 -14.92
N ALA A 366 -6.70 -20.35 -15.91
CA ALA A 366 -6.40 -20.10 -17.33
C ALA A 366 -5.02 -19.44 -17.58
N TYR A 367 -4.04 -19.70 -16.72
CA TYR A 367 -2.78 -18.96 -16.65
C TYR A 367 -1.62 -19.67 -17.34
N SER A 368 -0.80 -18.93 -18.11
CA SER A 368 0.46 -19.43 -18.68
C SER A 368 1.67 -18.63 -18.16
N ILE A 369 2.78 -19.33 -17.87
CA ILE A 369 4.05 -18.74 -17.39
C ILE A 369 5.24 -19.29 -18.19
N GLY A 370 6.13 -18.41 -18.63
CA GLY A 370 7.43 -18.77 -19.18
C GLY A 370 7.44 -19.23 -20.65
N ASP A 371 6.34 -19.05 -21.39
CA ASP A 371 6.16 -19.54 -22.77
C ASP A 371 7.26 -19.03 -23.72
N LYS A 372 7.75 -17.80 -23.50
CA LYS A 372 8.82 -17.18 -24.31
C LYS A 372 10.20 -17.18 -23.67
N LEU A 373 10.37 -17.76 -22.48
CA LEU A 373 11.67 -17.86 -21.85
C LEU A 373 12.52 -18.96 -22.51
N PRO A 374 13.86 -18.77 -22.62
CA PRO A 374 14.76 -19.83 -23.06
C PRO A 374 14.62 -21.10 -22.20
N ALA A 375 14.81 -22.28 -22.81
CA ALA A 375 14.91 -23.52 -22.06
C ALA A 375 16.02 -23.41 -20.99
N ASN A 376 15.72 -23.85 -19.77
CA ASN A 376 16.60 -23.76 -18.59
C ASN A 376 16.76 -22.35 -17.98
N SER A 377 15.74 -21.50 -18.06
CA SER A 377 15.75 -20.16 -17.44
C SER A 377 15.77 -20.15 -15.89
N GLY A 378 15.92 -21.32 -15.27
CA GLY A 378 15.90 -21.52 -13.82
C GLY A 378 14.48 -21.66 -13.27
N ASP A 379 14.29 -21.21 -12.03
CA ASP A 379 12.97 -21.16 -11.41
C ASP A 379 12.17 -20.02 -12.01
N VAL A 380 11.02 -20.36 -12.60
CA VAL A 380 10.11 -19.42 -13.28
C VAL A 380 8.86 -19.13 -12.44
N LEU A 381 8.55 -20.00 -11.47
CA LEU A 381 7.50 -19.78 -10.49
C LEU A 381 7.98 -20.22 -9.10
N ILE A 382 7.89 -19.32 -8.13
CA ILE A 382 8.23 -19.58 -6.72
C ILE A 382 7.04 -19.19 -5.83
N VAL A 383 6.61 -20.10 -4.96
CA VAL A 383 5.48 -19.89 -4.04
C VAL A 383 5.84 -20.28 -2.61
N GLY A 384 5.70 -19.35 -1.66
CA GLY A 384 6.15 -19.55 -0.28
C GLY A 384 5.34 -20.59 0.51
N ASN A 385 4.04 -20.78 0.24
CA ASN A 385 3.19 -21.71 0.99
C ASN A 385 2.34 -22.63 0.10
N ASN A 386 1.11 -22.23 -0.27
CA ASN A 386 0.18 -23.08 -1.02
C ASN A 386 0.07 -22.64 -2.48
N LEU A 387 0.21 -23.58 -3.42
CA LEU A 387 0.05 -23.36 -4.86
C LEU A 387 -1.17 -24.14 -5.38
N GLN A 388 -2.14 -23.45 -5.97
CA GLN A 388 -3.36 -24.03 -6.53
C GLN A 388 -3.54 -23.62 -8.00
N TYR A 389 -3.87 -24.59 -8.86
CA TYR A 389 -4.27 -24.36 -10.26
C TYR A 389 -5.72 -24.75 -10.48
N THR A 390 -6.45 -23.90 -11.21
CA THR A 390 -7.77 -24.18 -11.78
C THR A 390 -7.64 -24.65 -13.23
N SER A 391 -6.75 -24.01 -14.00
CA SER A 391 -6.31 -24.39 -15.36
C SER A 391 -5.06 -23.58 -15.75
N GLY A 392 -4.17 -24.10 -16.61
CA GLY A 392 -2.96 -23.40 -17.03
C GLY A 392 -1.76 -24.30 -17.39
N GLN A 393 -0.66 -23.69 -17.86
CA GLN A 393 0.59 -24.39 -18.21
C GLN A 393 1.83 -23.54 -17.87
N ILE A 394 2.93 -24.21 -17.51
CA ILE A 394 4.24 -23.57 -17.30
C ILE A 394 5.21 -24.11 -18.34
N TYR A 395 6.01 -23.24 -18.94
CA TYR A 395 6.94 -23.58 -20.01
C TYR A 395 8.39 -23.25 -19.63
N ASN A 396 9.31 -24.10 -20.11
CA ASN A 396 10.76 -23.89 -20.15
C ASN A 396 11.46 -23.59 -18.80
N GLY A 397 10.86 -23.97 -17.67
CA GLY A 397 11.43 -23.68 -16.34
C GLY A 397 10.86 -24.52 -15.19
N ASN A 398 11.43 -24.31 -13.99
CA ASN A 398 11.05 -25.05 -12.78
C ASN A 398 10.04 -24.30 -11.90
N VAL A 399 9.30 -25.07 -11.10
CA VAL A 399 8.37 -24.58 -10.08
C VAL A 399 8.84 -24.97 -8.69
N VAL A 400 8.80 -24.00 -7.79
CA VAL A 400 9.22 -24.15 -6.39
C VAL A 400 8.09 -23.81 -5.44
N TYR A 401 7.86 -24.63 -4.41
CA TYR A 401 6.82 -24.43 -3.41
C TYR A 401 7.26 -24.80 -1.98
N GLY A 402 6.66 -24.17 -0.96
CA GLY A 402 7.07 -24.33 0.44
C GLY A 402 6.44 -25.48 1.24
N ASN A 403 5.16 -25.83 1.02
CA ASN A 403 4.41 -26.75 1.89
C ASN A 403 3.73 -27.94 1.17
N THR A 404 3.56 -29.08 1.85
CA THR A 404 3.19 -30.41 1.33
C THR A 404 1.68 -30.68 1.19
N THR A 405 0.81 -29.80 1.67
CA THR A 405 -0.63 -30.16 1.84
C THR A 405 -1.49 -30.08 0.59
N ASN A 406 -1.09 -29.36 -0.46
CA ASN A 406 -1.88 -29.27 -1.71
C ASN A 406 -0.95 -29.24 -2.92
N LEU A 407 -0.61 -30.42 -3.46
CA LEU A 407 -0.33 -30.52 -4.88
C LEU A 407 -1.59 -30.08 -5.67
N PRO A 408 -1.44 -29.58 -6.89
CA PRO A 408 -2.56 -29.11 -7.70
C PRO A 408 -3.73 -30.12 -7.74
N GLN A 409 -4.93 -29.67 -7.38
CA GLN A 409 -6.15 -30.49 -7.43
C GLN A 409 -6.51 -30.91 -8.88
N TYR A 410 -5.85 -30.30 -9.87
CA TYR A 410 -5.92 -30.56 -11.31
C TYR A 410 -4.50 -30.62 -11.90
N ALA A 411 -4.27 -31.37 -12.99
CA ALA A 411 -2.94 -31.56 -13.56
C ALA A 411 -2.27 -30.22 -13.95
N VAL A 412 -1.17 -29.87 -13.28
CA VAL A 412 -0.26 -28.81 -13.76
C VAL A 412 0.64 -29.39 -14.82
N THR A 413 0.54 -28.85 -16.03
CA THR A 413 1.47 -29.20 -17.11
C THR A 413 2.71 -28.32 -16.96
N ILE A 414 3.86 -28.93 -16.66
CA ILE A 414 5.18 -28.28 -16.68
C ILE A 414 5.92 -28.81 -17.90
N SER A 415 6.26 -27.95 -18.83
CA SER A 415 7.04 -28.29 -20.01
C SER A 415 8.51 -27.89 -19.80
N GLY A 416 9.44 -28.83 -19.96
CA GLY A 416 10.88 -28.52 -19.90
C GLY A 416 11.46 -28.21 -18.51
N GLY A 417 10.81 -28.66 -17.43
CA GLY A 417 11.30 -28.45 -16.05
C GLY A 417 10.69 -29.38 -15.01
N THR A 418 10.89 -29.08 -13.73
CA THR A 418 10.46 -29.91 -12.60
C THR A 418 9.65 -29.12 -11.57
N LEU A 419 8.73 -29.81 -10.87
CA LEU A 419 8.08 -29.33 -9.66
C LEU A 419 8.86 -29.86 -8.45
N ARG A 420 9.34 -28.96 -7.57
CA ARG A 420 10.05 -29.37 -6.36
C ARG A 420 9.69 -28.51 -5.17
N GLN A 421 9.85 -29.10 -3.98
CA GLN A 421 9.70 -28.40 -2.73
C GLN A 421 11.02 -27.72 -2.35
N ASP A 422 10.99 -26.41 -2.16
CA ASP A 422 12.13 -25.57 -1.76
C ASP A 422 11.59 -24.18 -1.36
N ASN A 423 12.34 -23.38 -0.61
CA ASN A 423 11.97 -22.00 -0.30
C ASN A 423 13.16 -21.04 -0.49
N PRO A 424 13.51 -20.69 -1.75
CA PRO A 424 14.73 -19.97 -2.07
C PRO A 424 14.66 -18.47 -1.81
N ILE A 425 13.47 -17.90 -1.52
CA ILE A 425 13.29 -16.45 -1.31
C ILE A 425 12.83 -16.18 0.12
N ASP A 426 13.57 -15.34 0.83
CA ASP A 426 13.13 -14.75 2.10
C ASP A 426 12.19 -13.56 1.83
N PHE A 427 10.89 -13.86 1.73
CA PHE A 427 9.87 -12.85 1.48
C PHE A 427 9.70 -11.86 2.64
N ALA A 428 10.11 -12.20 3.87
CA ALA A 428 10.05 -11.28 5.01
C ALA A 428 11.16 -10.21 4.91
N ALA A 429 12.38 -10.62 4.56
CA ALA A 429 13.47 -9.70 4.26
C ALA A 429 13.15 -8.84 3.01
N ALA A 430 12.63 -9.46 1.94
CA ALA A 430 12.24 -8.77 0.73
C ALA A 430 11.14 -7.73 1.00
N LYS A 431 10.11 -8.07 1.80
CA LYS A 431 9.05 -7.15 2.21
C LYS A 431 9.62 -5.92 2.91
N THR A 432 10.48 -6.13 3.92
CA THR A 432 11.11 -5.05 4.68
C THR A 432 11.92 -4.13 3.77
N TYR A 433 12.73 -4.71 2.88
CA TYR A 433 13.55 -3.97 1.93
C TYR A 433 12.70 -3.14 0.96
N LEU A 434 11.73 -3.76 0.28
CA LEU A 434 10.90 -3.11 -0.74
C LEU A 434 10.01 -2.01 -0.15
N GLN A 435 9.51 -2.19 1.07
CA GLN A 435 8.77 -1.16 1.82
C GLN A 435 9.66 0.04 2.19
N GLY A 436 10.87 -0.22 2.67
CA GLY A 436 11.87 0.82 2.92
C GLY A 436 12.28 1.57 1.65
N LEU A 437 12.48 0.85 0.55
CA LEU A 437 12.79 1.39 -0.78
C LEU A 437 11.67 2.30 -1.28
N SER A 438 10.43 1.82 -1.29
CA SER A 438 9.27 2.59 -1.76
C SER A 438 9.08 3.88 -0.94
N THR A 439 9.28 3.80 0.38
CA THR A 439 9.26 4.98 1.27
C THR A 439 10.39 5.96 0.96
N SER A 440 11.61 5.46 0.73
CA SER A 440 12.77 6.28 0.39
C SER A 440 12.59 7.00 -0.94
N LEU A 441 12.13 6.29 -1.97
CA LEU A 441 11.76 6.85 -3.27
C LEU A 441 10.65 7.91 -3.14
N GLY A 442 9.67 7.68 -2.27
CA GLY A 442 8.57 8.63 -1.99
C GLY A 442 9.05 9.98 -1.45
N ASN A 443 10.23 10.02 -0.84
CA ASN A 443 10.85 11.23 -0.29
C ASN A 443 11.83 11.93 -1.25
N TYR A 444 11.96 11.46 -2.51
CA TYR A 444 12.84 12.09 -3.49
C TYR A 444 12.44 13.53 -3.77
N THR A 445 13.45 14.38 -3.94
CA THR A 445 13.22 15.79 -4.27
C THR A 445 12.55 15.89 -5.64
N VAL A 446 11.36 16.48 -5.65
CA VAL A 446 10.58 16.75 -6.87
C VAL A 446 11.30 17.81 -7.69
N ASN A 447 11.62 17.49 -8.94
CA ASN A 447 12.25 18.41 -9.90
C ASN A 447 11.45 18.56 -11.21
N GLY A 448 10.33 17.83 -11.35
CA GLY A 448 9.36 17.99 -12.42
C GLY A 448 8.10 18.73 -11.99
N THR A 449 7.27 19.10 -12.96
CA THR A 449 5.99 19.77 -12.73
C THR A 449 4.81 18.82 -12.96
N THR A 450 3.79 18.90 -12.10
CA THR A 450 2.57 18.11 -12.19
C THR A 450 1.37 19.04 -12.33
N THR A 451 0.58 18.85 -13.38
CA THR A 451 -0.61 19.66 -13.67
C THR A 451 -1.81 18.75 -13.86
N PHE A 452 -2.90 19.00 -13.14
CA PHE A 452 -4.17 18.31 -13.33
C PHE A 452 -5.23 19.30 -13.83
N GLN A 453 -5.68 19.12 -15.08
CA GLN A 453 -6.67 20.00 -15.70
C GLN A 453 -7.58 19.21 -16.64
N TYR A 454 -8.89 19.48 -16.57
CA TYR A 454 -9.91 18.89 -17.47
C TYR A 454 -9.91 17.35 -17.52
N GLY A 455 -9.55 16.69 -16.41
CA GLY A 455 -9.44 15.23 -16.34
C GLY A 455 -8.15 14.67 -16.97
N GLY A 456 -7.22 15.53 -17.42
CA GLY A 456 -5.87 15.15 -17.83
C GLY A 456 -4.85 15.45 -16.73
N LEU A 457 -4.02 14.46 -16.42
CA LEU A 457 -2.85 14.59 -15.55
C LEU A 457 -1.58 14.68 -16.41
N THR A 458 -0.90 15.81 -16.39
CA THR A 458 0.33 16.04 -17.18
C THR A 458 1.53 16.22 -16.26
N LEU A 459 2.56 15.40 -16.46
CA LEU A 459 3.85 15.44 -15.78
C LEU A 459 4.89 15.97 -16.78
N THR A 460 5.53 17.12 -16.50
CA THR A 460 6.53 17.72 -17.39
C THR A 460 7.86 17.92 -16.67
N GLY A 461 8.87 17.21 -17.14
CA GLY A 461 10.24 17.26 -16.64
C GLY A 461 11.19 17.79 -17.71
N THR A 462 12.29 18.40 -17.25
CA THR A 462 13.33 18.98 -18.13
C THR A 462 14.72 18.43 -17.82
N ASP A 463 14.85 17.57 -16.81
CA ASP A 463 16.13 17.00 -16.40
C ASP A 463 16.50 15.85 -17.35
N PRO A 464 17.67 15.87 -18.02
CA PRO A 464 18.04 14.82 -18.96
C PRO A 464 18.41 13.49 -18.26
N TYR A 465 18.50 13.46 -16.93
CA TYR A 465 18.92 12.30 -16.15
C TYR A 465 17.76 11.68 -15.35
N LEU A 466 17.19 12.42 -14.40
CA LEU A 466 16.13 11.93 -13.51
C LEU A 466 15.04 12.98 -13.36
N ASN A 467 13.80 12.63 -13.70
CA ASN A 467 12.63 13.47 -13.46
C ASN A 467 11.77 12.84 -12.37
N VAL A 468 11.64 13.52 -11.24
CA VAL A 468 10.85 13.12 -10.09
C VAL A 468 9.58 13.96 -10.06
N PHE A 469 8.43 13.29 -10.02
CA PHE A 469 7.11 13.90 -9.95
C PHE A 469 6.39 13.47 -8.68
N GLN A 470 5.57 14.38 -8.13
CA GLN A 470 4.64 14.07 -7.06
C GLN A 470 3.21 14.16 -7.61
N VAL A 471 2.44 13.09 -7.45
CA VAL A 471 1.05 12.98 -7.93
C VAL A 471 0.13 12.72 -6.75
N ASN A 472 -0.99 13.44 -6.68
CA ASN A 472 -2.04 13.10 -5.73
C ASN A 472 -2.82 11.87 -6.20
N GLY A 473 -3.00 10.87 -5.33
CA GLY A 473 -3.76 9.67 -5.67
C GLY A 473 -5.20 9.95 -6.07
N SER A 474 -5.82 10.99 -5.51
CA SER A 474 -7.15 11.47 -5.92
C SER A 474 -7.17 11.99 -7.36
N ASP A 475 -6.13 12.72 -7.76
CA ASP A 475 -6.03 13.31 -9.09
C ASP A 475 -5.84 12.18 -10.12
N LEU A 476 -4.95 11.22 -9.84
CA LEU A 476 -4.79 10.02 -10.66
C LEU A 476 -6.09 9.21 -10.77
N SER A 477 -6.83 9.05 -9.67
CA SER A 477 -8.11 8.32 -9.64
C SER A 477 -9.22 8.99 -10.43
N SER A 478 -9.13 10.30 -10.62
CA SER A 478 -10.07 11.08 -11.41
C SER A 478 -9.58 11.36 -12.84
N ALA A 479 -8.34 11.00 -13.16
CA ALA A 479 -7.73 11.24 -14.46
C ALA A 479 -8.26 10.27 -15.51
N ASN A 480 -8.72 10.84 -16.63
CA ASN A 480 -9.07 10.12 -17.85
C ASN A 480 -7.84 9.86 -18.73
N SER A 481 -6.78 10.66 -18.58
CA SER A 481 -5.50 10.49 -19.27
C SER A 481 -4.33 10.96 -18.41
N VAL A 482 -3.21 10.25 -18.50
CA VAL A 482 -1.92 10.58 -17.87
C VAL A 482 -0.89 10.76 -18.98
N THR A 483 -0.22 11.91 -19.00
CA THR A 483 0.84 12.22 -19.96
C THR A 483 2.12 12.56 -19.24
N ILE A 484 3.22 11.88 -19.57
CA ILE A 484 4.56 12.14 -19.06
C ILE A 484 5.41 12.68 -20.20
N ASN A 485 5.91 13.90 -20.04
CA ASN A 485 6.86 14.53 -20.96
C ASN A 485 8.20 14.65 -20.24
N ALA A 486 9.19 13.86 -20.68
CA ALA A 486 10.53 13.90 -20.13
C ALA A 486 11.57 13.87 -21.26
N PRO A 487 12.79 14.41 -21.09
CA PRO A 487 13.82 14.36 -22.12
C PRO A 487 14.19 12.93 -22.53
N ASN A 488 14.65 12.76 -23.78
CA ASN A 488 15.01 11.44 -24.30
C ASN A 488 16.06 10.74 -23.44
N GLY A 489 15.77 9.49 -23.06
CA GLY A 489 16.66 8.66 -22.25
C GLY A 489 16.64 8.93 -20.73
N SER A 490 15.91 9.95 -20.27
CA SER A 490 15.79 10.24 -18.83
C SER A 490 15.02 9.16 -18.08
N VAL A 491 15.37 8.94 -16.81
CA VAL A 491 14.60 8.09 -15.90
C VAL A 491 13.48 8.92 -15.28
N VAL A 492 12.31 8.31 -15.11
CA VAL A 492 11.16 8.97 -14.50
C VAL A 492 10.74 8.22 -13.24
N LEU A 493 10.67 8.95 -12.13
CA LEU A 493 10.08 8.49 -10.88
C LEU A 493 8.76 9.24 -10.66
N VAL A 494 7.64 8.53 -10.66
CA VAL A 494 6.32 9.08 -10.34
C VAL A 494 5.94 8.62 -8.94
N ASN A 495 6.00 9.50 -7.95
CA ASN A 495 5.57 9.21 -6.58
C ASN A 495 4.09 9.55 -6.43
N ILE A 496 3.26 8.54 -6.13
CA ILE A 496 1.82 8.68 -5.98
C ILE A 496 1.44 8.53 -4.50
N ASN A 497 0.84 9.57 -3.94
CA ASN A 497 0.34 9.56 -2.56
C ASN A 497 -1.08 8.98 -2.47
N GLY A 498 -1.55 8.72 -1.25
CA GLY A 498 -2.91 8.29 -0.97
C GLY A 498 -3.04 6.80 -0.65
N THR A 499 -3.96 6.48 0.26
CA THR A 499 -4.16 5.12 0.79
C THR A 499 -5.06 4.25 -0.09
N THR A 500 -5.96 4.87 -0.86
CA THR A 500 -6.85 4.20 -1.81
C THR A 500 -6.75 4.92 -3.15
N VAL A 501 -6.24 4.24 -4.16
CA VAL A 501 -5.96 4.82 -5.48
C VAL A 501 -6.57 3.93 -6.56
N SER A 502 -7.17 4.55 -7.57
CA SER A 502 -7.65 3.89 -8.79
C SER A 502 -6.89 4.45 -9.99
N TRP A 503 -6.63 3.64 -11.00
CA TRP A 503 -6.05 4.08 -12.26
C TRP A 503 -6.73 3.37 -13.43
N THR A 504 -7.57 4.14 -14.14
CA THR A 504 -8.43 3.64 -15.22
C THR A 504 -8.39 4.51 -16.48
N GLY A 505 -7.59 5.58 -16.49
CA GLY A 505 -7.37 6.47 -17.64
C GLY A 505 -6.13 6.08 -18.46
N GLY A 506 -6.05 6.51 -19.72
CA GLY A 506 -4.94 6.11 -20.60
C GLY A 506 -3.59 6.72 -20.22
N LEU A 507 -2.49 6.14 -20.71
CA LEU A 507 -1.12 6.53 -20.40
C LEU A 507 -0.34 6.86 -21.68
N VAL A 508 0.41 7.95 -21.63
CA VAL A 508 1.27 8.43 -22.72
C VAL A 508 2.60 8.86 -22.13
N VAL A 509 3.71 8.34 -22.66
CA VAL A 509 5.05 8.75 -22.27
C VAL A 509 5.79 9.25 -23.50
N ASN A 510 6.24 10.50 -23.44
CA ASN A 510 6.93 11.20 -24.51
C ASN A 510 8.39 11.48 -24.13
N GLY A 511 9.24 11.38 -25.14
CA GLY A 511 10.67 11.65 -25.06
C GLY A 511 11.48 10.47 -24.52
N THR A 512 11.17 9.97 -23.32
CA THR A 512 11.86 8.77 -22.77
C THR A 512 11.16 7.45 -23.12
N ALA A 513 11.90 6.35 -22.96
CA ALA A 513 11.33 5.00 -23.06
C ALA A 513 10.38 4.76 -21.89
N ILE A 514 9.23 4.17 -22.18
CA ILE A 514 8.20 3.93 -21.17
C ILE A 514 8.63 2.92 -20.08
N THR A 515 9.63 2.07 -20.38
CA THR A 515 10.30 1.17 -19.43
C THR A 515 11.25 1.88 -18.46
N ASN A 516 11.53 3.17 -18.67
CA ASN A 516 12.31 4.02 -17.76
C ASN A 516 11.43 4.70 -16.71
N VAL A 517 10.15 4.36 -16.63
CA VAL A 517 9.20 4.94 -15.68
C VAL A 517 8.95 3.98 -14.53
N LEU A 518 9.17 4.45 -13.30
CA LEU A 518 8.79 3.77 -12.06
C LEU A 518 7.62 4.52 -11.40
N TYR A 519 6.47 3.84 -11.27
CA TYR A 519 5.30 4.32 -10.55
C TYR A 519 5.35 3.80 -9.12
N ASN A 520 5.66 4.69 -8.18
CA ASN A 520 5.84 4.37 -6.77
C ASN A 520 4.61 4.79 -5.94
N PHE A 521 3.77 3.83 -5.58
CA PHE A 521 2.58 4.01 -4.73
C PHE A 521 2.93 3.77 -3.27
N TYR A 522 3.73 4.67 -2.71
CA TYR A 522 4.41 4.48 -1.41
C TYR A 522 3.50 4.51 -0.17
N GLN A 523 2.22 4.86 -0.33
CA GLN A 523 1.21 4.89 0.74
C GLN A 523 -0.02 4.03 0.46
N ALA A 524 -0.15 3.49 -0.76
CA ALA A 524 -1.37 2.81 -1.16
C ALA A 524 -1.55 1.52 -0.36
N GLN A 525 -2.70 1.38 0.27
CA GLN A 525 -3.16 0.14 0.90
C GLN A 525 -4.13 -0.60 -0.02
N ASN A 526 -4.89 0.14 -0.82
CA ASN A 526 -5.79 -0.37 -1.84
C ASN A 526 -5.47 0.28 -3.19
N LEU A 527 -5.15 -0.52 -4.20
CA LEU A 527 -4.85 -0.06 -5.54
C LEU A 527 -5.76 -0.77 -6.54
N THR A 528 -6.49 -0.03 -7.36
CA THR A 528 -7.23 -0.60 -8.49
C THR A 528 -6.61 -0.13 -9.79
N ILE A 529 -6.20 -1.06 -10.66
CA ILE A 529 -5.76 -0.75 -12.03
C ILE A 529 -6.73 -1.46 -12.96
N SER A 530 -7.29 -0.80 -13.97
CA SER A 530 -8.23 -1.49 -14.85
C SER A 530 -8.37 -0.82 -16.22
N GLY A 531 -8.41 -1.65 -17.27
CA GLY A 531 -8.74 -1.22 -18.63
C GLY A 531 -7.65 -0.37 -19.29
N ILE A 532 -6.41 -0.44 -18.79
CA ILE A 532 -5.29 0.37 -19.25
C ILE A 532 -4.08 -0.50 -19.61
N ASP A 533 -3.26 0.00 -20.53
CA ASP A 533 -1.94 -0.55 -20.86
C ASP A 533 -0.87 0.24 -20.09
N VAL A 534 -0.53 -0.23 -18.89
CA VAL A 534 0.55 0.38 -18.11
C VAL A 534 1.85 -0.18 -18.64
N ARG A 535 2.61 0.62 -19.38
CA ARG A 535 3.99 0.27 -19.72
C ARG A 535 4.90 1.03 -18.74
N GLY A 536 5.84 0.34 -18.11
CA GLY A 536 6.62 0.82 -16.96
C GLY A 536 6.32 0.06 -15.66
N SER A 537 7.16 0.24 -14.65
CA SER A 537 7.16 -0.62 -13.45
C SER A 537 6.33 -0.03 -12.32
N VAL A 538 5.59 -0.88 -11.61
CA VAL A 538 4.74 -0.54 -10.46
C VAL A 538 5.39 -1.05 -9.18
N LEU A 539 5.68 -0.13 -8.26
CA LEU A 539 6.15 -0.41 -6.91
C LEU A 539 5.08 0.03 -5.90
N ALA A 540 4.35 -0.93 -5.34
CA ALA A 540 3.27 -0.71 -4.37
C ALA A 540 3.30 -1.77 -3.24
N PRO A 541 4.38 -1.87 -2.46
CA PRO A 541 4.63 -2.98 -1.52
C PRO A 541 3.69 -2.99 -0.29
N TYR A 542 2.84 -1.98 -0.14
CA TYR A 542 1.79 -1.92 0.89
C TYR A 542 0.39 -2.26 0.36
N ALA A 543 0.21 -2.28 -0.96
CA ALA A 543 -1.09 -2.27 -1.59
C ALA A 543 -1.61 -3.67 -1.89
N ALA A 544 -2.88 -3.91 -1.56
CA ALA A 544 -3.69 -4.93 -2.18
C ALA A 544 -4.13 -4.43 -3.57
N LEU A 545 -3.59 -5.02 -4.63
CA LEU A 545 -3.89 -4.69 -6.02
C LEU A 545 -5.12 -5.46 -6.52
N ASN A 546 -6.15 -4.74 -6.96
CA ASN A 546 -7.25 -5.27 -7.77
C ASN A 546 -7.01 -4.92 -9.24
N TYR A 547 -6.78 -5.93 -10.08
CA TYR A 547 -6.44 -5.78 -11.50
C TYR A 547 -7.34 -6.63 -12.39
N PRO A 548 -8.61 -6.22 -12.60
CA PRO A 548 -9.60 -7.06 -13.28
C PRO A 548 -9.40 -7.20 -14.80
N ALA A 549 -8.79 -6.21 -15.48
CA ALA A 549 -8.56 -6.24 -16.92
C ALA A 549 -7.50 -5.22 -17.35
N GLY A 550 -6.84 -5.46 -18.49
CA GLY A 550 -5.79 -4.59 -19.03
C GLY A 550 -4.50 -5.35 -19.31
N VAL A 551 -3.44 -4.61 -19.63
CA VAL A 551 -2.07 -5.14 -19.76
C VAL A 551 -1.11 -4.31 -18.91
N ILE A 552 -0.23 -4.96 -18.15
CA ILE A 552 0.94 -4.31 -17.55
C ILE A 552 2.18 -4.85 -18.25
N ASN A 553 2.90 -3.96 -18.92
CA ASN A 553 4.16 -4.24 -19.58
C ASN A 553 5.30 -3.58 -18.79
N GLY A 554 5.69 -4.25 -17.72
CA GLY A 554 6.56 -3.72 -16.69
C GLY A 554 6.66 -4.68 -15.51
N GLN A 555 7.52 -4.34 -14.56
CA GLN A 555 7.65 -5.10 -13.33
C GLN A 555 6.63 -4.63 -12.30
N VAL A 556 5.97 -5.57 -11.62
CA VAL A 556 4.95 -5.29 -10.62
C VAL A 556 5.35 -5.89 -9.28
N ILE A 557 5.47 -5.03 -8.28
CA ILE A 557 5.83 -5.37 -6.91
C ILE A 557 4.71 -4.90 -5.98
N VAL A 558 3.98 -5.84 -5.37
CA VAL A 558 2.76 -5.55 -4.60
C VAL A 558 2.67 -6.39 -3.32
N LYS A 559 1.87 -5.93 -2.35
CA LYS A 559 1.60 -6.72 -1.13
C LYS A 559 0.81 -7.97 -1.45
N SER A 560 -0.36 -7.80 -2.05
CA SER A 560 -1.24 -8.89 -2.49
C SER A 560 -1.95 -8.49 -3.78
N MET A 561 -2.50 -9.47 -4.49
CA MET A 561 -3.11 -9.22 -5.79
C MET A 561 -4.32 -10.11 -6.07
N SER A 562 -5.33 -9.54 -6.73
CA SER A 562 -6.46 -10.26 -7.32
C SER A 562 -6.91 -9.69 -8.67
N GLY A 563 -7.59 -10.49 -9.49
CA GLY A 563 -8.22 -10.07 -10.75
C GLY A 563 -7.51 -10.60 -12.00
N SER A 564 -8.14 -10.47 -13.18
CA SER A 564 -7.80 -11.16 -14.43
C SER A 564 -7.05 -10.32 -15.49
N GLY A 565 -6.15 -9.43 -15.09
CA GLY A 565 -5.31 -8.70 -16.06
C GLY A 565 -4.05 -9.48 -16.48
N GLN A 566 -3.42 -9.03 -17.58
CA GLN A 566 -2.25 -9.67 -18.20
C GLN A 566 -0.94 -8.96 -17.87
N PHE A 567 0.16 -9.71 -17.88
CA PHE A 567 1.54 -9.23 -17.69
C PHE A 567 2.44 -9.64 -18.86
N ASN A 568 3.40 -8.77 -19.21
CA ASN A 568 4.38 -8.98 -20.29
C ASN A 568 5.83 -8.77 -19.80
N LEU A 569 6.81 -9.16 -20.64
CA LEU A 569 8.23 -9.03 -20.35
C LEU A 569 8.73 -7.59 -20.49
N SER A 570 8.80 -6.86 -19.38
CA SER A 570 9.65 -5.68 -19.26
C SER A 570 10.03 -5.46 -17.79
N LEU A 571 11.33 -5.53 -17.49
CA LEU A 571 11.84 -5.11 -16.19
C LEU A 571 12.02 -3.59 -16.18
N PHE A 572 12.16 -3.01 -14.98
CA PHE A 572 12.56 -1.62 -14.89
C PHE A 572 13.94 -1.43 -15.53
N GLY A 573 14.00 -0.70 -16.64
CA GLY A 573 15.24 -0.51 -17.42
C GLY A 573 16.01 0.76 -17.04
N GLY A 574 15.44 1.57 -16.15
CA GLY A 574 16.02 2.80 -15.65
C GLY A 574 16.91 2.57 -14.43
N ASN A 575 17.92 3.42 -14.28
CA ASN A 575 18.76 3.49 -13.10
C ASN A 575 18.33 4.71 -12.30
N ILE A 576 17.68 4.53 -11.14
CA ILE A 576 17.35 5.65 -10.24
C ILE A 576 18.52 5.80 -9.27
N PRO A 577 19.32 6.89 -9.32
CA PRO A 577 20.44 7.09 -8.41
C PRO A 577 19.96 7.07 -6.96
N VAL A 578 20.68 6.36 -6.08
CA VAL A 578 20.47 6.42 -4.63
C VAL A 578 20.87 7.80 -4.11
N ASP A 579 20.18 8.27 -3.07
CA ASP A 579 20.51 9.52 -2.41
C ASP A 579 21.96 9.47 -1.89
N LYS A 580 22.70 10.56 -2.00
CA LYS A 580 24.17 10.59 -1.80
C LYS A 580 24.60 10.43 -0.33
N ASN A 581 23.69 10.06 0.55
CA ASN A 581 23.90 9.99 1.99
C ASN A 581 24.52 8.63 2.35
N ILE A 582 25.79 8.61 2.71
CA ILE A 582 26.48 7.39 3.14
C ILE A 582 26.13 7.11 4.60
N THR A 583 25.43 5.99 4.82
CA THR A 583 25.12 5.51 6.18
C THR A 583 25.93 4.27 6.48
N ASN A 584 26.60 4.23 7.64
CA ASN A 584 27.30 3.05 8.12
C ASN A 584 26.78 2.66 9.50
N VAL A 585 26.29 1.43 9.69
CA VAL A 585 25.62 0.99 10.92
C VAL A 585 26.48 -0.05 11.64
N ALA A 586 26.65 0.12 12.95
CA ALA A 586 27.28 -0.88 13.80
C ALA A 586 26.25 -1.41 14.80
N ILE A 587 26.26 -2.71 15.04
CA ILE A 587 25.37 -3.40 15.98
C ILE A 587 26.23 -4.10 17.03
N VAL A 588 25.91 -3.93 18.32
CA VAL A 588 26.57 -4.66 19.41
C VAL A 588 25.74 -5.85 19.85
N SER A 589 26.42 -6.92 20.25
CA SER A 589 25.83 -8.11 20.85
C SER A 589 26.71 -8.60 22.00
N SER A 590 26.10 -9.32 22.94
CA SER A 590 26.82 -9.99 24.02
C SER A 590 26.14 -11.29 24.40
N THR A 591 26.88 -12.15 25.10
CA THR A 591 26.33 -13.41 25.64
C THR A 591 25.58 -13.21 26.96
N THR A 592 25.67 -12.02 27.54
CA THR A 592 24.91 -11.59 28.72
C THR A 592 23.58 -10.97 28.29
N THR A 593 22.52 -11.15 29.07
CA THR A 593 21.20 -10.59 28.71
C THR A 593 21.23 -9.06 28.86
N ASP A 594 20.82 -8.36 27.80
CA ASP A 594 20.72 -6.90 27.74
C ASP A 594 19.26 -6.47 27.98
N PRO A 595 18.97 -5.55 28.92
CA PRO A 595 17.63 -5.06 29.19
C PRO A 595 17.07 -4.10 28.12
N GLN A 596 17.88 -3.54 27.20
CA GLN A 596 17.47 -2.52 26.22
C GLN A 596 17.94 -2.82 24.78
N MET A 597 17.22 -3.70 24.06
CA MET A 597 17.58 -4.10 22.68
C MET A 597 17.63 -2.97 21.61
N ASN A 598 17.12 -1.77 21.90
CA ASN A 598 16.92 -0.69 20.92
C ASN A 598 18.04 0.36 20.87
N ASN A 599 19.04 0.31 21.75
CA ASN A 599 20.17 1.25 21.77
C ASN A 599 21.33 0.84 20.81
N ASN A 600 21.09 -0.16 19.95
CA ASN A 600 22.08 -0.86 19.13
C ASN A 600 22.28 -0.31 17.70
N SER A 601 21.78 0.89 17.41
CA SER A 601 21.88 1.46 16.06
C SER A 601 22.31 2.93 16.13
N ALA A 602 23.42 3.24 15.47
CA ALA A 602 23.87 4.61 15.28
C ALA A 602 23.95 4.89 13.79
N ASN A 603 23.32 5.98 13.37
CA ASN A 603 23.29 6.48 12.00
C ASN A 603 24.18 7.72 11.88
N ALA A 604 24.79 7.89 10.71
CA ALA A 604 25.40 9.14 10.30
C ALA A 604 24.65 9.59 9.04
N THR A 605 24.09 10.80 9.07
CA THR A 605 23.44 11.42 7.91
C THR A 605 24.30 12.57 7.44
N ILE A 606 24.66 12.55 6.15
CA ILE A 606 25.49 13.55 5.47
C ILE A 606 24.74 13.95 4.21
N THR A 607 24.34 15.21 4.06
CA THR A 607 23.66 15.73 2.85
C THR A 607 24.66 16.42 1.93
N ILE A 608 24.87 15.89 0.72
CA ILE A 608 25.77 16.47 -0.29
C ILE A 608 24.94 16.95 -1.49
N GLY A 609 24.65 18.25 -1.53
CA GLY A 609 24.14 18.91 -2.73
C GLY A 609 25.27 19.16 -3.74
N SER A 610 25.04 18.84 -5.02
CA SER A 610 25.79 19.55 -6.07
C SER A 610 25.22 20.96 -6.15
N THR A 611 26.06 21.98 -6.02
CA THR A 611 25.69 23.30 -6.49
C THR A 611 25.39 23.19 -7.98
N THR A 612 24.12 23.28 -8.36
CA THR A 612 23.80 23.85 -9.66
C THR A 612 24.42 25.23 -9.66
N GLY A 613 25.37 25.46 -10.56
CA GLY A 613 25.79 26.80 -10.89
C GLY A 613 24.60 27.55 -11.46
N SER A 614 23.81 28.19 -10.59
CA SER A 614 22.96 29.32 -10.94
C SER A 614 23.44 30.50 -10.09
N GLY A 615 24.38 31.23 -10.67
CA GLY A 615 25.12 32.30 -9.98
C GLY A 615 25.70 33.30 -10.97
N THR A 616 24.90 33.78 -11.92
CA THR A 616 25.10 35.10 -12.52
C THR A 616 23.81 35.89 -12.42
N GLY A 617 23.51 36.34 -11.20
CA GLY A 617 22.58 37.43 -10.95
C GLY A 617 23.34 38.64 -10.46
N THR A 618 23.63 39.59 -11.35
CA THR A 618 23.48 41.02 -11.01
C THR A 618 22.74 41.66 -12.17
N GLY A 619 21.44 41.92 -11.95
CA GLY A 619 20.65 42.72 -12.87
C GLY A 619 20.90 44.20 -12.64
N THR A 620 20.84 44.98 -13.73
CA THR A 620 20.29 46.33 -13.76
C THR A 620 19.94 46.67 -15.21
N GLY A 621 18.73 47.15 -15.48
CA GLY A 621 18.45 47.88 -16.72
C GLY A 621 17.07 47.62 -17.34
N THR A 622 16.11 48.45 -16.91
CA THR A 622 14.77 48.68 -17.47
C THR A 622 14.69 48.78 -19.00
N GLY A 623 13.65 48.22 -19.61
CA GLY A 623 13.27 48.48 -21.00
C GLY A 623 11.87 47.97 -21.34
N THR A 624 10.88 48.84 -21.18
CA THR A 624 9.52 48.67 -21.69
C THR A 624 9.50 48.54 -23.21
N GLY A 625 8.77 47.57 -23.76
CA GLY A 625 8.58 47.43 -25.21
C GLY A 625 7.39 46.56 -25.55
N THR A 626 6.22 47.19 -25.73
CA THR A 626 5.08 46.64 -26.46
C THR A 626 5.49 46.32 -27.90
N GLY A 627 5.24 45.11 -28.37
CA GLY A 627 5.54 44.74 -29.76
C GLY A 627 4.83 43.45 -30.18
N THR A 628 3.72 43.62 -30.88
CA THR A 628 3.13 42.61 -31.77
C THR A 628 4.18 42.12 -32.77
N GLY A 629 4.41 40.81 -32.83
CA GLY A 629 5.41 40.23 -33.73
C GLY A 629 4.99 38.83 -34.20
N THR A 630 4.46 38.78 -35.41
CA THR A 630 4.26 37.59 -36.24
C THR A 630 5.58 36.83 -36.44
N GLY A 631 5.67 35.61 -35.92
CA GLY A 631 6.83 34.74 -36.12
C GLY A 631 6.64 33.81 -37.32
N THR A 632 7.08 34.25 -38.50
CA THR A 632 7.36 33.38 -39.65
C THR A 632 8.68 32.65 -39.41
N GLY A 633 8.61 31.37 -39.02
CA GLY A 633 9.77 30.48 -38.94
C GLY A 633 9.99 29.77 -40.27
N THR A 634 10.99 30.19 -41.03
CA THR A 634 11.47 29.55 -42.25
C THR A 634 12.37 28.36 -41.91
N GLY A 635 11.83 27.14 -41.98
CA GLY A 635 12.59 25.89 -42.03
C GLY A 635 12.62 25.37 -43.47
N THR A 636 13.82 25.08 -43.97
CA THR A 636 14.10 24.65 -45.35
C THR A 636 13.43 23.31 -45.67
N GLY A 637 12.35 23.35 -46.45
CA GLY A 637 11.69 22.18 -47.03
C GLY A 637 10.99 22.58 -48.32
N THR A 638 11.74 22.74 -49.41
CA THR A 638 11.17 22.97 -50.74
C THR A 638 10.65 21.66 -51.32
N GLY A 639 9.54 21.19 -50.75
CA GLY A 639 8.63 20.21 -51.32
C GLY A 639 7.23 20.61 -50.88
N GLY A 640 6.42 21.12 -51.80
CA GLY A 640 5.03 21.55 -51.58
C GLY A 640 4.75 22.72 -50.62
N SER A 641 4.04 23.74 -51.09
CA SER A 641 3.52 24.82 -50.22
C SER A 641 2.30 24.35 -49.40
N TRP A 642 2.56 23.69 -48.27
CA TRP A 642 1.51 23.39 -47.28
C TRP A 642 1.03 24.68 -46.62
N THR A 643 -0.29 24.87 -46.60
CA THR A 643 -0.94 25.99 -45.92
C THR A 643 -1.47 25.50 -44.57
N SER A 644 -1.10 26.18 -43.49
CA SER A 644 -1.76 25.93 -42.20
C SER A 644 -3.22 26.33 -42.30
N VAL A 645 -4.11 25.42 -41.92
CA VAL A 645 -5.56 25.59 -42.03
C VAL A 645 -6.17 25.80 -40.66
N CYS A 646 -5.63 25.13 -39.63
CA CYS A 646 -5.91 25.49 -38.24
C CYS A 646 -4.78 25.02 -37.30
N SER A 647 -4.81 25.51 -36.07
CA SER A 647 -4.06 24.95 -34.94
C SER A 647 -4.93 25.06 -33.70
N PHE A 648 -5.06 23.97 -32.95
CA PHE A 648 -5.87 23.96 -31.74
C PHE A 648 -5.06 24.49 -30.55
N THR A 649 -5.68 25.31 -29.70
CA THR A 649 -5.04 26.11 -28.64
C THR A 649 -4.31 25.30 -27.56
N GLN A 650 -4.45 23.98 -27.52
CA GLN A 650 -3.93 23.13 -26.46
C GLN A 650 -2.86 22.12 -26.92
N GLY A 651 -2.41 22.19 -28.18
CA GLY A 651 -1.31 21.33 -28.67
C GLY A 651 -1.62 19.83 -28.71
N GLN A 652 -2.89 19.46 -28.93
CA GLN A 652 -3.35 18.06 -28.90
C GLN A 652 -3.00 17.34 -30.21
N ILE A 653 -2.36 16.16 -30.15
CA ILE A 653 -2.04 15.37 -31.35
C ILE A 653 -3.30 15.11 -32.18
N ILE A 654 -3.28 15.44 -33.48
CA ILE A 654 -4.33 15.04 -34.41
C ILE A 654 -4.10 13.58 -34.77
N TYR A 655 -4.95 12.70 -34.26
CA TYR A 655 -4.75 11.26 -34.40
C TYR A 655 -5.50 10.69 -35.60
N THR A 656 -6.64 11.29 -35.97
CA THR A 656 -7.44 10.83 -37.11
C THR A 656 -8.16 11.98 -37.81
N LEU A 657 -8.35 11.84 -39.12
CA LEU A 657 -9.08 12.76 -39.98
C LEU A 657 -10.09 11.98 -40.83
N LEU A 658 -11.28 12.53 -41.03
CA LEU A 658 -12.31 11.95 -41.88
C LEU A 658 -13.01 13.01 -42.72
N TYR A 659 -13.36 12.65 -43.95
CA TYR A 659 -14.28 13.39 -44.79
C TYR A 659 -15.57 12.60 -45.00
N ASP A 660 -16.73 13.21 -44.72
CA ASP A 660 -18.03 12.52 -44.76
C ASP A 660 -18.82 12.69 -46.08
N GLY A 661 -18.28 13.43 -47.04
CA GLY A 661 -19.00 13.84 -48.26
C GLY A 661 -19.41 15.32 -48.29
N GLY A 662 -19.18 16.06 -47.20
CA GLY A 662 -19.31 17.52 -47.17
C GLY A 662 -18.53 18.22 -46.05
N ASN A 663 -18.24 17.52 -44.96
CA ASN A 663 -17.57 18.03 -43.77
C ASN A 663 -16.28 17.26 -43.49
N ILE A 664 -15.36 17.92 -42.79
CA ILE A 664 -14.13 17.33 -42.29
C ILE A 664 -14.23 17.17 -40.78
N TYR A 665 -13.78 16.05 -40.24
CA TYR A 665 -13.70 15.77 -38.81
C TYR A 665 -12.25 15.52 -38.43
N ALA A 666 -11.84 16.04 -37.28
CA ALA A 666 -10.52 15.83 -36.68
C ALA A 666 -10.69 15.29 -35.27
N GLY A 667 -10.10 14.13 -35.01
CA GLY A 667 -10.10 13.46 -33.72
C GLY A 667 -8.73 13.59 -33.08
N THR A 668 -8.72 13.86 -31.77
CA THR A 668 -7.50 14.19 -31.03
C THR A 668 -7.16 13.17 -29.96
N MET A 669 -5.87 13.14 -29.63
CA MET A 669 -5.35 12.61 -28.37
C MET A 669 -5.62 13.65 -27.27
N GLY A 670 -6.67 13.42 -26.49
CA GLY A 670 -7.37 14.43 -25.69
C GLY A 670 -8.91 14.30 -25.80
N GLY A 671 -9.40 13.40 -26.65
CA GLY A 671 -10.82 13.03 -26.74
C GLY A 671 -11.69 14.04 -27.47
N MET A 672 -11.09 15.10 -28.02
CA MET A 672 -11.80 16.16 -28.74
C MET A 672 -12.03 15.79 -30.21
N ILE A 673 -13.21 16.13 -30.70
CA ILE A 673 -13.66 16.00 -32.08
C ILE A 673 -14.06 17.39 -32.59
N TYR A 674 -13.33 17.85 -33.60
CA TYR A 674 -13.64 19.09 -34.29
C TYR A 674 -14.25 18.81 -35.66
N LYS A 675 -15.25 19.59 -36.04
CA LYS A 675 -15.93 19.52 -37.33
C LYS A 675 -15.74 20.82 -38.10
N SER A 676 -15.34 20.71 -39.35
CA SER A 676 -15.28 21.80 -40.32
C SER A 676 -16.33 21.59 -41.41
N THR A 677 -17.11 22.63 -41.70
CA THR A 677 -18.13 22.62 -42.78
C THR A 677 -17.70 23.41 -44.02
N ASN A 678 -16.50 23.99 -44.03
CA ASN A 678 -16.04 24.91 -45.07
C ASN A 678 -14.60 24.58 -45.55
N ASN A 679 -14.33 23.30 -45.77
CA ASN A 679 -13.05 22.81 -46.29
C ASN A 679 -11.83 23.24 -45.43
N GLY A 680 -12.02 23.14 -44.11
CA GLY A 680 -11.01 23.32 -43.08
C GLY A 680 -10.84 24.75 -42.59
N GLN A 681 -11.48 25.76 -43.19
CA GLN A 681 -11.24 27.15 -42.79
C GLN A 681 -11.66 27.43 -41.34
N ASP A 682 -12.83 26.93 -40.92
CA ASP A 682 -13.34 27.05 -39.56
C ASP A 682 -13.66 25.68 -38.96
N TRP A 683 -13.38 25.54 -37.67
CA TRP A 683 -13.59 24.29 -36.92
C TRP A 683 -14.44 24.53 -35.69
N THR A 684 -15.46 23.69 -35.52
CA THR A 684 -16.35 23.71 -34.36
C THR A 684 -16.16 22.45 -33.54
N LEU A 685 -15.96 22.57 -32.23
CA LEU A 685 -15.91 21.43 -31.32
C LEU A 685 -17.30 20.78 -31.20
N ILE A 686 -17.41 19.46 -31.38
CA ILE A 686 -18.69 18.73 -31.38
C ILE A 686 -18.69 17.54 -30.40
N ASN A 687 -18.22 17.76 -29.17
CA ASN A 687 -18.00 16.72 -28.16
C ASN A 687 -19.20 16.38 -27.26
N SER A 688 -20.37 16.95 -27.52
CA SER A 688 -21.55 16.71 -26.67
C SER A 688 -21.85 15.21 -26.55
N GLY A 689 -21.97 14.71 -25.31
CA GLY A 689 -22.22 13.28 -25.04
C GLY A 689 -20.98 12.39 -24.93
N MET A 690 -19.76 12.94 -25.04
CA MET A 690 -18.51 12.18 -24.93
C MET A 690 -17.71 12.56 -23.67
N GLY A 691 -17.22 11.54 -22.97
CA GLY A 691 -16.22 11.68 -21.90
C GLY A 691 -15.10 10.68 -22.12
N VAL A 692 -14.33 10.87 -23.18
CA VAL A 692 -13.26 9.97 -23.62
C VAL A 692 -11.93 10.72 -23.70
N GLY A 693 -10.81 9.99 -23.63
CA GLY A 693 -9.45 10.51 -23.73
C GLY A 693 -8.84 10.40 -25.13
N PHE A 694 -9.35 9.51 -25.99
CA PHE A 694 -8.76 9.26 -27.30
C PHE A 694 -9.83 9.08 -28.37
N ILE A 695 -9.59 9.74 -29.50
CA ILE A 695 -10.32 9.48 -30.74
C ILE A 695 -9.35 8.80 -31.70
N TRP A 696 -9.36 7.46 -31.70
CA TRP A 696 -8.37 6.67 -32.42
C TRP A 696 -8.63 6.62 -33.92
N SER A 697 -9.90 6.51 -34.32
CA SER A 697 -10.29 6.34 -35.71
C SER A 697 -11.73 6.78 -35.94
N PHE A 698 -12.04 7.19 -37.16
CA PHE A 698 -13.41 7.46 -37.59
C PHE A 698 -13.80 6.58 -38.77
N THR A 699 -15.11 6.35 -38.89
CA THR A 699 -15.68 5.88 -40.15
C THR A 699 -17.04 6.53 -40.41
N ASN A 700 -17.43 6.62 -41.68
CA ASN A 700 -18.77 6.98 -42.10
C ASN A 700 -19.47 5.73 -42.62
N ASN A 701 -20.59 5.36 -42.01
CA ASN A 701 -21.45 4.30 -42.51
C ASN A 701 -22.85 4.86 -42.78
N ASN A 702 -23.27 4.85 -44.04
CA ASN A 702 -24.60 5.32 -44.49
C ASN A 702 -24.95 6.74 -43.97
N GLY A 703 -24.00 7.67 -44.01
CA GLY A 703 -24.19 9.06 -43.58
C GLY A 703 -24.09 9.29 -42.07
N THR A 704 -23.83 8.23 -41.30
CA THR A 704 -23.59 8.31 -39.85
C THR A 704 -22.10 8.23 -39.55
N ILE A 705 -21.59 9.14 -38.73
CA ILE A 705 -20.20 9.11 -38.27
C ILE A 705 -20.09 8.27 -37.00
N PHE A 706 -19.09 7.40 -36.98
CA PHE A 706 -18.70 6.61 -35.82
C PHE A 706 -17.28 6.96 -35.41
N ALA A 707 -17.05 7.03 -34.10
CA ALA A 707 -15.75 7.27 -33.49
C ALA A 707 -15.33 6.04 -32.68
N ALA A 708 -14.14 5.53 -32.96
CA ALA A 708 -13.46 4.51 -32.19
C ALA A 708 -12.68 5.19 -31.04
N THR A 709 -12.90 4.73 -29.81
CA THR A 709 -12.38 5.36 -28.59
C THR A 709 -11.93 4.31 -27.59
N GLU A 710 -11.24 4.73 -26.53
CA GLU A 710 -10.81 3.84 -25.46
C GLU A 710 -11.99 3.27 -24.64
N LYS A 711 -13.20 3.84 -24.77
CA LYS A 711 -14.42 3.38 -24.07
C LYS A 711 -15.37 2.58 -24.95
N GLY A 712 -15.08 2.43 -26.24
CA GLY A 712 -15.94 1.74 -27.19
C GLY A 712 -16.19 2.53 -28.46
N VAL A 713 -17.26 2.18 -29.18
CA VAL A 713 -17.68 2.90 -30.38
C VAL A 713 -18.78 3.90 -30.04
N TYR A 714 -18.57 5.17 -30.38
CA TYR A 714 -19.60 6.21 -30.32
C TYR A 714 -20.20 6.46 -31.71
N LYS A 715 -21.49 6.76 -31.73
CA LYS A 715 -22.27 7.12 -32.93
C LYS A 715 -22.75 8.56 -32.82
N TYR A 716 -22.52 9.36 -33.86
CA TYR A 716 -23.02 10.74 -33.91
C TYR A 716 -24.48 10.80 -34.36
N THR A 717 -25.34 11.46 -33.58
CA THR A 717 -26.79 11.59 -33.85
C THR A 717 -27.14 12.86 -34.63
N GLY A 718 -26.16 13.70 -34.94
CA GLY A 718 -26.35 15.03 -35.51
C GLY A 718 -26.34 16.16 -34.48
N SER A 719 -26.49 15.84 -33.19
CA SER A 719 -26.40 16.82 -32.09
C SER A 719 -25.48 16.37 -30.95
N ALA A 720 -25.37 15.07 -30.71
CA ALA A 720 -24.51 14.49 -29.68
C ALA A 720 -23.94 13.15 -30.15
N TRP A 721 -22.93 12.67 -29.42
CA TRP A 721 -22.40 11.33 -29.57
C TRP A 721 -23.03 10.43 -28.53
N VAL A 722 -23.40 9.22 -28.96
CA VAL A 722 -24.02 8.20 -28.12
C VAL A 722 -23.16 6.95 -28.18
N LEU A 723 -22.76 6.43 -27.02
CA LEU A 723 -22.03 5.18 -26.92
C LEU A 723 -22.92 4.03 -27.42
N THR A 724 -22.40 3.21 -28.32
CA THR A 724 -23.11 2.03 -28.84
C THR A 724 -23.07 0.87 -27.85
N SER A 725 -23.71 -0.26 -28.18
CA SER A 725 -23.64 -1.46 -27.34
C SER A 725 -22.21 -2.05 -27.25
N LEU A 726 -21.29 -1.71 -28.15
CA LEU A 726 -19.87 -2.01 -28.01
C LEU A 726 -19.21 -0.98 -27.09
N SER A 727 -19.39 -1.19 -25.79
CA SER A 727 -18.90 -0.35 -24.70
C SER A 727 -17.88 -1.10 -23.82
N GLY A 728 -16.99 -0.35 -23.14
CA GLY A 728 -15.99 -0.92 -22.24
C GLY A 728 -14.85 -1.67 -22.95
N LYS A 729 -14.66 -1.42 -24.24
CA LYS A 729 -13.60 -2.00 -25.08
C LYS A 729 -12.79 -0.87 -25.68
N ASP A 730 -11.47 -0.98 -25.67
CA ASP A 730 -10.61 -0.01 -26.34
C ASP A 730 -10.58 -0.30 -27.84
N VAL A 731 -11.26 0.54 -28.64
CA VAL A 731 -11.42 0.35 -30.08
C VAL A 731 -10.47 1.27 -30.82
N HIS A 732 -9.39 0.72 -31.36
CA HIS A 732 -8.33 1.50 -32.00
C HIS A 732 -8.60 1.82 -33.48
N THR A 733 -9.30 0.95 -34.19
CA THR A 733 -9.56 1.14 -35.63
C THR A 733 -11.00 0.79 -35.96
N ILE A 734 -11.59 1.55 -36.86
CA ILE A 734 -12.96 1.30 -37.33
C ILE A 734 -13.05 1.53 -38.83
N ALA A 735 -13.69 0.59 -39.53
CA ALA A 735 -13.89 0.67 -40.98
C ALA A 735 -15.31 0.24 -41.32
N ALA A 736 -15.89 0.87 -42.34
CA ALA A 736 -17.22 0.53 -42.84
C ALA A 736 -17.18 0.21 -44.34
N SER A 737 -17.95 -0.78 -44.75
CA SER A 737 -18.15 -1.10 -46.16
C SER A 737 -19.49 -1.79 -46.36
N ASN A 738 -20.23 -1.38 -47.39
CA ASN A 738 -21.53 -1.95 -47.76
C ASN A 738 -22.53 -2.03 -46.60
N GLY A 739 -22.56 -1.01 -45.73
CA GLY A 739 -23.46 -0.93 -44.57
C GLY A 739 -23.00 -1.69 -43.34
N ILE A 740 -21.88 -2.43 -43.41
CA ILE A 740 -21.31 -3.21 -42.30
C ILE A 740 -20.14 -2.44 -41.69
N ILE A 741 -20.06 -2.43 -40.36
CA ILE A 741 -19.00 -1.79 -39.58
C ILE A 741 -18.13 -2.85 -38.93
N TYR A 742 -16.82 -2.68 -39.00
CA TYR A 742 -15.82 -3.51 -38.35
C TYR A 742 -15.01 -2.66 -37.37
N ALA A 743 -14.95 -3.09 -36.12
CA ALA A 743 -14.26 -2.41 -35.03
C ALA A 743 -13.12 -3.32 -34.53
N GLY A 744 -11.89 -2.90 -34.76
CA GLY A 744 -10.69 -3.56 -34.24
C GLY A 744 -10.32 -2.99 -32.87
N THR A 745 -10.11 -3.89 -31.92
CA THR A 745 -9.88 -3.53 -30.52
C THR A 745 -8.45 -3.82 -30.09
N TRP A 746 -8.02 -3.16 -29.03
CA TRP A 746 -6.76 -3.43 -28.36
C TRP A 746 -6.94 -4.55 -27.32
N GLY A 747 -6.94 -5.80 -27.79
CA GLY A 747 -6.91 -6.99 -26.93
C GLY A 747 -8.18 -7.86 -26.94
N PHE A 748 -9.23 -7.48 -27.66
CA PHE A 748 -10.46 -8.28 -27.81
C PHE A 748 -10.77 -8.66 -29.26
N GLY A 749 -9.84 -8.43 -30.19
CA GLY A 749 -9.99 -8.75 -31.59
C GLY A 749 -10.95 -7.82 -32.32
N ILE A 750 -11.78 -8.38 -33.21
CA ILE A 750 -12.61 -7.65 -34.15
C ILE A 750 -14.08 -7.94 -33.89
N PHE A 751 -14.86 -6.87 -33.86
CA PHE A 751 -16.31 -6.88 -33.75
C PHE A 751 -16.94 -6.39 -35.05
N LYS A 752 -18.07 -6.99 -35.42
CA LYS A 752 -18.84 -6.66 -36.63
C LYS A 752 -20.23 -6.18 -36.24
N SER A 753 -20.72 -5.13 -36.89
CA SER A 753 -22.11 -4.67 -36.80
C SER A 753 -22.74 -4.59 -38.18
N THR A 754 -23.93 -5.17 -38.33
CA THR A 754 -24.72 -5.15 -39.58
C THR A 754 -25.98 -4.26 -39.48
N ASP A 755 -26.20 -3.64 -38.32
CA ASP A 755 -27.39 -2.85 -37.99
C ASP A 755 -27.02 -1.41 -37.58
N ASN A 756 -25.95 -0.91 -38.21
CA ASN A 756 -25.44 0.45 -38.05
C ASN A 756 -25.10 0.81 -36.57
N GLY A 757 -24.40 -0.11 -35.90
CA GLY A 757 -23.85 0.04 -34.56
C GLY A 757 -24.84 -0.24 -33.43
N SER A 758 -26.00 -0.85 -33.71
CA SER A 758 -26.99 -1.14 -32.67
C SER A 758 -26.61 -2.42 -31.90
N THR A 759 -26.14 -3.44 -32.60
CA THR A 759 -25.58 -4.67 -32.06
C THR A 759 -24.23 -5.00 -32.69
N TRP A 760 -23.43 -5.77 -31.96
CA TRP A 760 -22.07 -6.16 -32.36
C TRP A 760 -21.84 -7.64 -32.07
N SER A 761 -21.18 -8.33 -33.00
CA SER A 761 -20.79 -9.74 -32.88
C SER A 761 -19.28 -9.88 -33.05
N GLU A 762 -18.64 -10.67 -32.19
CA GLU A 762 -17.23 -11.04 -32.33
C GLU A 762 -17.01 -11.92 -33.56
N ILE A 763 -15.93 -11.68 -34.29
CA ILE A 763 -15.55 -12.44 -35.49
C ILE A 763 -14.06 -12.80 -35.45
N ASN A 764 -13.64 -13.49 -34.39
CA ASN A 764 -12.23 -13.71 -34.04
C ASN A 764 -11.66 -15.08 -34.44
N THR A 765 -12.41 -15.90 -35.19
CA THR A 765 -11.96 -17.25 -35.54
C THR A 765 -10.68 -17.19 -36.37
N GLY A 766 -9.57 -17.77 -35.89
CA GLY A 766 -8.24 -17.68 -36.50
C GLY A 766 -7.41 -16.45 -36.11
N LEU A 767 -7.91 -15.59 -35.22
CA LEU A 767 -7.24 -14.40 -34.68
C LEU A 767 -6.97 -14.52 -33.16
N GLU A 768 -7.28 -15.66 -32.52
CA GLU A 768 -7.41 -15.81 -31.06
C GLU A 768 -6.12 -15.50 -30.28
N SER A 769 -4.95 -15.67 -30.89
CA SER A 769 -3.65 -15.34 -30.28
C SER A 769 -3.15 -13.92 -30.61
N PHE A 770 -3.86 -13.17 -31.44
CA PHE A 770 -3.45 -11.87 -32.00
C PHE A 770 -4.59 -10.85 -31.99
N LEU A 771 -5.18 -10.67 -30.82
CA LEU A 771 -6.38 -9.86 -30.60
C LEU A 771 -6.12 -8.34 -30.52
N THR A 772 -4.88 -7.89 -30.67
CA THR A 772 -4.50 -6.48 -30.69
C THR A 772 -4.51 -5.96 -32.12
N VAL A 773 -5.62 -5.33 -32.52
CA VAL A 773 -5.87 -4.89 -33.89
C VAL A 773 -5.69 -3.38 -34.00
N GLN A 774 -4.67 -2.97 -34.74
CA GLN A 774 -4.24 -1.57 -34.87
C GLN A 774 -4.80 -0.89 -36.11
N ALA A 775 -4.96 -1.62 -37.21
CA ALA A 775 -5.44 -1.05 -38.47
C ALA A 775 -6.36 -2.03 -39.20
N ILE A 776 -7.43 -1.53 -39.80
CA ILE A 776 -8.31 -2.31 -40.68
C ILE A 776 -8.45 -1.57 -42.00
N THR A 777 -8.32 -2.32 -43.11
CA THR A 777 -8.71 -1.84 -44.44
C THR A 777 -9.55 -2.89 -45.16
N ILE A 778 -10.38 -2.45 -46.11
CA ILE A 778 -11.26 -3.34 -46.88
C ILE A 778 -10.95 -3.13 -48.36
N ASN A 779 -10.63 -4.21 -49.06
CA ASN A 779 -10.35 -4.19 -50.48
C ASN A 779 -11.20 -5.22 -51.22
N ASN A 780 -12.03 -4.77 -52.16
CA ASN A 780 -12.88 -5.63 -53.00
C ASN A 780 -13.68 -6.68 -52.20
N GLY A 781 -14.20 -6.30 -51.03
CA GLY A 781 -14.97 -7.17 -50.14
C GLY A 781 -14.14 -8.05 -49.19
N THR A 782 -12.82 -8.11 -49.35
CA THR A 782 -11.91 -8.79 -48.41
C THR A 782 -11.47 -7.81 -47.32
N ILE A 783 -11.51 -8.27 -46.08
CA ILE A 783 -11.13 -7.48 -44.91
C ILE A 783 -9.71 -7.84 -44.54
N PHE A 784 -8.89 -6.82 -44.27
CA PHE A 784 -7.53 -6.98 -43.80
C PHE A 784 -7.37 -6.30 -42.45
N ALA A 785 -6.73 -7.00 -41.51
CA ALA A 785 -6.49 -6.54 -40.16
C ALA A 785 -4.99 -6.58 -39.86
N GLY A 786 -4.41 -5.42 -39.64
CA GLY A 786 -3.07 -5.25 -39.13
C GLY A 786 -3.07 -5.37 -37.61
N THR A 787 -2.26 -6.28 -37.09
CA THR A 787 -2.10 -6.49 -35.65
C THR A 787 -0.72 -6.02 -35.18
N VAL A 788 -0.60 -5.78 -33.87
CA VAL A 788 0.69 -5.53 -33.22
C VAL A 788 1.23 -6.85 -32.69
N GLY A 789 2.32 -7.34 -33.29
CA GLY A 789 2.99 -8.59 -32.92
C GLY A 789 2.49 -9.83 -33.68
N GLY A 790 1.29 -9.78 -34.27
CA GLY A 790 0.74 -10.91 -35.05
C GLY A 790 0.95 -10.81 -36.56
N GLY A 791 1.31 -9.64 -37.09
CA GLY A 791 1.39 -9.35 -38.51
C GLY A 791 0.03 -9.02 -39.12
N LEU A 792 -0.11 -9.30 -40.41
CA LEU A 792 -1.31 -9.01 -41.18
C LEU A 792 -2.22 -10.24 -41.28
N PHE A 793 -3.52 -10.06 -41.10
CA PHE A 793 -4.53 -11.09 -41.27
C PHE A 793 -5.55 -10.67 -42.34
N LYS A 794 -6.13 -11.65 -43.02
CA LYS A 794 -7.19 -11.44 -44.01
C LYS A 794 -8.40 -12.34 -43.76
N SER A 795 -9.59 -11.81 -44.04
CA SER A 795 -10.86 -12.53 -43.99
C SER A 795 -11.67 -12.27 -45.26
N THR A 796 -12.13 -13.34 -45.90
CA THR A 796 -12.96 -13.30 -47.12
C THR A 796 -14.44 -13.59 -46.83
N ASP A 797 -14.73 -14.23 -45.70
CA ASP A 797 -16.09 -14.57 -45.24
C ASP A 797 -16.60 -13.59 -44.18
N GLY A 798 -15.73 -12.72 -43.66
CA GLY A 798 -16.05 -11.79 -42.58
C GLY A 798 -16.33 -12.47 -41.24
N ALA A 799 -15.77 -13.66 -41.04
CA ALA A 799 -15.87 -14.45 -39.81
C ALA A 799 -14.54 -15.13 -39.43
N SER A 800 -13.85 -15.71 -40.41
CA SER A 800 -12.61 -16.46 -40.23
C SER A 800 -11.41 -15.68 -40.77
N TRP A 801 -10.29 -15.72 -40.05
CA TRP A 801 -9.08 -15.00 -40.35
C TRP A 801 -7.93 -15.94 -40.70
N THR A 802 -7.19 -15.58 -41.74
CA THR A 802 -5.97 -16.27 -42.14
C THR A 802 -4.81 -15.29 -42.14
N LYS A 803 -3.69 -15.69 -41.53
CA LYS A 803 -2.49 -14.87 -41.50
C LYS A 803 -1.92 -14.70 -42.92
N ALA A 804 -1.73 -13.46 -43.35
CA ALA A 804 -1.04 -13.12 -44.59
C ALA A 804 0.48 -13.10 -44.35
N LEU A 805 1.25 -13.55 -45.34
CA LEU A 805 2.71 -13.52 -45.29
C LEU A 805 3.22 -12.09 -45.57
N CYS A 806 3.17 -11.26 -44.54
CA CYS A 806 3.82 -9.97 -44.48
C CYS A 806 5.08 -10.10 -43.62
N GLY A 807 6.24 -9.70 -44.14
CA GLY A 807 7.56 -9.94 -43.53
C GLY A 807 7.81 -9.23 -42.19
N TYR A 808 6.82 -8.50 -41.68
CA TYR A 808 6.91 -7.74 -40.44
C TYR A 808 5.67 -7.95 -39.57
N GLN A 809 5.86 -8.04 -38.26
CA GLN A 809 4.83 -8.47 -37.31
C GLN A 809 4.01 -7.33 -36.70
N ALA A 810 4.43 -6.08 -36.81
CA ALA A 810 3.68 -4.93 -36.29
C ALA A 810 3.20 -4.04 -37.43
N ILE A 811 1.91 -4.16 -37.78
CA ILE A 811 1.28 -3.37 -38.84
C ILE A 811 0.57 -2.18 -38.19
N TRP A 812 0.99 -0.97 -38.53
CA TRP A 812 0.55 0.26 -37.88
C TRP A 812 -0.51 1.01 -38.67
N ALA A 813 -0.36 1.07 -39.99
CA ALA A 813 -1.26 1.77 -40.88
C ALA A 813 -1.60 0.89 -42.07
N MET A 814 -2.82 1.04 -42.60
CA MET A 814 -3.26 0.31 -43.77
C MET A 814 -4.05 1.21 -44.71
N GLY A 815 -3.93 0.93 -46.00
CA GLY A 815 -4.74 1.56 -47.04
C GLY A 815 -4.79 0.67 -48.27
N SER A 816 -5.72 0.94 -49.18
CA SER A 816 -5.82 0.18 -50.42
C SER A 816 -6.35 1.02 -51.57
N THR A 817 -5.89 0.71 -52.78
CA THR A 817 -6.47 1.14 -54.05
C THR A 817 -7.28 -0.02 -54.63
N ASN A 818 -7.96 0.16 -55.76
CA ASN A 818 -8.69 -0.94 -56.40
C ASN A 818 -7.79 -2.13 -56.79
N SER A 819 -6.48 -1.91 -56.96
CA SER A 819 -5.52 -2.89 -57.47
C SER A 819 -4.35 -3.21 -56.53
N ALA A 820 -4.25 -2.55 -55.36
CA ALA A 820 -3.15 -2.76 -54.42
C ALA A 820 -3.58 -2.59 -52.96
N ILE A 821 -2.91 -3.32 -52.07
CA ILE A 821 -3.07 -3.19 -50.61
C ILE A 821 -1.71 -2.78 -50.03
N PHE A 822 -1.73 -1.79 -49.14
CA PHE A 822 -0.54 -1.25 -48.49
C PHE A 822 -0.61 -1.48 -46.98
N ALA A 823 0.48 -1.98 -46.43
CA ALA A 823 0.67 -2.18 -45.01
C ALA A 823 1.90 -1.39 -44.56
N GLY A 824 1.65 -0.29 -43.86
CA GLY A 824 2.68 0.52 -43.21
C GLY A 824 3.03 -0.08 -41.87
N THR A 825 4.32 -0.16 -41.59
CA THR A 825 4.84 -0.75 -40.35
C THR A 825 5.37 0.31 -39.42
N TYR A 826 5.49 -0.08 -38.15
CA TYR A 826 6.19 0.70 -37.14
C TYR A 826 7.66 0.25 -37.07
N GLY A 827 8.48 0.63 -38.06
CA GLY A 827 9.93 0.43 -38.00
C GLY A 827 10.56 -0.34 -39.17
N ASP A 828 9.78 -0.81 -40.15
CA ASP A 828 10.31 -1.58 -41.30
C ASP A 828 9.80 -1.09 -42.67
N GLY A 829 9.17 0.08 -42.68
CA GLY A 829 8.65 0.75 -43.85
C GLY A 829 7.32 0.18 -44.36
N ILE A 830 7.13 0.21 -45.67
CA ILE A 830 5.85 -0.08 -46.30
C ILE A 830 5.90 -1.35 -47.15
N TYR A 831 4.90 -2.20 -46.96
CA TYR A 831 4.69 -3.42 -47.72
C TYR A 831 3.50 -3.24 -48.67
N ARG A 832 3.56 -3.92 -49.81
CA ARG A 832 2.53 -3.88 -50.84
C ARG A 832 2.15 -5.28 -51.31
N SER A 833 0.86 -5.49 -51.52
CA SER A 833 0.32 -6.62 -52.27
C SER A 833 -0.37 -6.14 -53.55
N LEU A 834 -0.14 -6.85 -54.66
CA LEU A 834 -0.80 -6.64 -55.96
C LEU A 834 -1.68 -7.84 -56.38
N ASP A 835 -1.74 -8.87 -55.54
CA ASP A 835 -2.37 -10.17 -55.83
C ASP A 835 -3.57 -10.45 -54.91
N GLY A 836 -4.24 -9.39 -54.45
CA GLY A 836 -5.39 -9.52 -53.54
C GLY A 836 -5.02 -9.99 -52.14
N GLY A 837 -3.79 -9.72 -51.69
CA GLY A 837 -3.32 -10.10 -50.36
C GLY A 837 -2.89 -11.56 -50.25
N LEU A 838 -2.47 -12.18 -51.35
CA LEU A 838 -1.83 -13.51 -51.32
C LEU A 838 -0.37 -13.38 -50.86
N SER A 839 0.33 -12.36 -51.34
CA SER A 839 1.72 -12.05 -50.94
C SER A 839 1.93 -10.55 -50.73
N PHE A 840 2.85 -10.21 -49.82
CA PHE A 840 3.26 -8.83 -49.54
C PHE A 840 4.76 -8.68 -49.78
N THR A 841 5.14 -7.67 -50.56
CA THR A 841 6.53 -7.33 -50.85
C THR A 841 6.87 -6.00 -50.20
N LYS A 842 8.02 -5.93 -49.51
CA LYS A 842 8.55 -4.68 -48.96
C LYS A 842 8.93 -3.74 -50.10
N LEU A 843 8.48 -2.49 -50.05
CA LEU A 843 8.85 -1.47 -51.01
C LEU A 843 10.15 -0.79 -50.56
N THR A 844 11.19 -0.91 -51.37
CA THR A 844 12.46 -0.19 -51.18
C THR A 844 12.45 1.21 -51.80
N SER A 845 11.42 1.52 -52.60
CA SER A 845 11.20 2.82 -53.26
C SER A 845 10.88 3.96 -52.29
N LEU A 846 10.56 3.65 -51.03
CA LEU A 846 10.40 4.61 -49.94
C LEU A 846 11.21 4.15 -48.73
N SER A 847 12.34 4.81 -48.48
CA SER A 847 13.27 4.51 -47.40
C SER A 847 12.86 5.14 -46.05
N VAL A 848 11.58 4.98 -45.69
CA VAL A 848 11.01 5.53 -44.44
C VAL A 848 10.53 4.39 -43.57
N ALA A 849 11.16 4.20 -42.40
CA ALA A 849 10.92 3.04 -41.54
C ALA A 849 9.58 3.09 -40.79
N PHE A 850 9.15 4.28 -40.34
CA PHE A 850 7.95 4.44 -39.52
C PHE A 850 6.81 5.07 -40.33
N ILE A 851 5.77 4.29 -40.61
CA ILE A 851 4.61 4.75 -41.37
C ILE A 851 3.40 4.90 -40.45
N TYR A 852 2.92 6.13 -40.29
CA TYR A 852 1.87 6.48 -39.32
C TYR A 852 0.47 6.51 -39.90
N SER A 853 0.31 6.97 -41.15
CA SER A 853 -0.98 6.99 -41.83
C SER A 853 -0.78 6.70 -43.32
N ILE A 854 -1.70 5.91 -43.87
CA ILE A 854 -1.80 5.62 -45.30
C ILE A 854 -3.23 5.92 -45.74
N VAL A 855 -3.39 6.78 -46.75
CA VAL A 855 -4.69 7.08 -47.35
C VAL A 855 -4.59 7.04 -48.87
N THR A 856 -5.70 6.75 -49.54
CA THR A 856 -5.77 6.66 -51.00
C THR A 856 -6.86 7.58 -51.54
N ASP A 857 -6.67 8.08 -52.76
CA ASP A 857 -7.70 8.85 -53.46
C ASP A 857 -8.41 8.04 -54.53
N ALA A 858 -9.50 8.60 -55.08
CA ALA A 858 -10.33 7.94 -56.09
C ALA A 858 -9.58 7.70 -57.42
N SER A 859 -8.48 8.41 -57.67
CA SER A 859 -7.63 8.20 -58.85
C SER A 859 -6.66 7.03 -58.68
N GLY A 860 -6.53 6.50 -57.46
CA GLY A 860 -5.61 5.43 -57.12
C GLY A 860 -4.23 5.92 -56.65
N LYS A 861 -4.06 7.21 -56.35
CA LYS A 861 -2.82 7.67 -55.69
C LYS A 861 -2.84 7.25 -54.23
N VAL A 862 -1.64 7.00 -53.71
CA VAL A 862 -1.40 6.55 -52.33
C VAL A 862 -0.57 7.62 -51.64
N TYR A 863 -1.00 8.02 -50.46
CA TYR A 863 -0.30 8.97 -49.61
C TYR A 863 0.13 8.27 -48.33
N ALA A 864 1.37 8.47 -47.92
CA ALA A 864 1.92 7.93 -46.69
C ALA A 864 2.56 9.04 -45.87
N SER A 865 2.47 8.96 -44.55
CA SER A 865 3.13 9.89 -43.64
C SER A 865 4.06 9.19 -42.66
N SER A 866 5.07 9.93 -42.24
CA SER A 866 5.96 9.64 -41.12
C SER A 866 5.98 10.85 -40.20
N LEU A 867 6.08 10.60 -38.88
CA LEU A 867 6.24 11.68 -37.90
C LEU A 867 7.44 12.57 -38.21
N THR A 868 8.57 11.99 -38.65
CA THR A 868 9.82 12.75 -38.83
C THR A 868 10.09 13.08 -40.29
N ASN A 869 9.69 12.21 -41.22
CA ASN A 869 10.06 12.36 -42.63
C ASN A 869 8.99 13.07 -43.48
N GLY A 870 7.83 13.40 -42.90
CA GLY A 870 6.79 14.17 -43.57
C GLY A 870 5.84 13.31 -44.42
N VAL A 871 5.36 13.86 -45.53
CA VAL A 871 4.31 13.27 -46.37
C VAL A 871 4.87 12.89 -47.74
N PHE A 872 4.47 11.72 -48.23
CA PHE A 872 4.88 11.17 -49.51
C PHE A 872 3.65 10.77 -50.33
N VAL A 873 3.76 10.87 -51.65
CA VAL A 873 2.73 10.44 -52.60
C VAL A 873 3.32 9.47 -53.62
N SER A 874 2.52 8.49 -54.02
CA SER A 874 2.79 7.61 -55.14
C SER A 874 1.59 7.56 -56.08
N SER A 875 1.84 7.74 -57.38
CA SER A 875 0.83 7.63 -58.44
C SER A 875 0.87 6.30 -59.20
N ASP A 876 1.78 5.39 -58.84
CA ASP A 876 2.05 4.14 -59.55
C ASP A 876 2.01 2.92 -58.60
N ASN A 877 1.08 2.98 -57.63
CA ASN A 877 0.88 1.98 -56.60
C ASN A 877 2.17 1.68 -55.79
N GLY A 878 2.96 2.70 -55.44
CA GLY A 878 4.14 2.58 -54.59
C GLY A 878 5.40 2.10 -55.32
N THR A 879 5.41 2.08 -56.65
CA THR A 879 6.60 1.72 -57.42
C THR A 879 7.64 2.85 -57.35
N SER A 880 7.17 4.09 -57.39
CA SER A 880 7.93 5.30 -57.07
C SER A 880 7.17 6.17 -56.07
N TRP A 881 7.92 6.93 -55.28
CA TRP A 881 7.39 7.88 -54.32
C TRP A 881 7.95 9.26 -54.60
N THR A 882 7.16 10.28 -54.27
CA THR A 882 7.53 11.69 -54.41
C THR A 882 7.24 12.37 -53.07
N ALA A 883 8.17 13.19 -52.57
CA ALA A 883 7.96 13.90 -51.32
C ALA A 883 6.99 15.06 -51.55
N LEU A 884 6.03 15.23 -50.63
CA LEU A 884 5.13 16.37 -50.57
C LEU A 884 5.55 17.41 -49.53
N GLY A 885 6.57 17.15 -48.70
CA GLY A 885 7.07 18.06 -47.66
C GLY A 885 6.68 17.67 -46.24
N MET A 886 6.68 18.64 -45.32
CA MET A 886 6.37 18.48 -43.88
C MET A 886 7.35 17.60 -43.06
N GLY A 887 8.59 17.40 -43.53
CA GLY A 887 9.63 16.80 -42.70
C GLY A 887 9.82 17.57 -41.39
N GLY A 888 9.86 16.87 -40.27
CA GLY A 888 9.99 17.45 -38.92
C GLY A 888 8.69 17.95 -38.27
N TYR A 889 7.56 17.99 -38.99
CA TYR A 889 6.27 18.49 -38.48
C TYR A 889 5.43 17.43 -37.74
N GLY A 890 5.95 16.23 -37.47
CA GLY A 890 5.20 15.27 -36.65
C GLY A 890 3.88 14.81 -37.27
N VAL A 891 3.84 14.54 -38.57
CA VAL A 891 2.58 14.19 -39.26
C VAL A 891 2.09 12.82 -38.82
N SER A 892 0.95 12.79 -38.13
CA SER A 892 0.35 11.61 -37.50
C SER A 892 -0.91 11.12 -38.23
N ALA A 893 -1.62 11.99 -38.93
CA ALA A 893 -2.87 11.66 -39.62
C ALA A 893 -2.93 12.29 -41.01
N LEU A 894 -3.44 11.55 -41.98
CA LEU A 894 -3.73 12.04 -43.33
C LEU A 894 -5.21 11.87 -43.68
N MET A 895 -5.70 12.73 -44.57
CA MET A 895 -6.97 12.57 -45.26
C MET A 895 -6.90 13.23 -46.63
N VAL A 896 -7.57 12.65 -47.63
CA VAL A 896 -7.72 13.28 -48.96
C VAL A 896 -9.17 13.64 -49.17
N ASN A 897 -9.44 14.89 -49.57
CA ASN A 897 -10.76 15.31 -49.96
C ASN A 897 -11.03 14.86 -51.41
N PRO A 898 -11.93 13.90 -51.65
CA PRO A 898 -12.17 13.34 -52.99
C PRO A 898 -12.85 14.34 -53.95
N LYS A 899 -13.39 15.47 -53.46
CA LYS A 899 -13.99 16.51 -54.32
C LYS A 899 -12.95 17.49 -54.86
N THR A 900 -11.92 17.79 -54.08
CA THR A 900 -10.94 18.84 -54.42
C THR A 900 -9.53 18.30 -54.69
N SER A 901 -9.30 17.01 -54.44
CA SER A 901 -7.97 16.38 -54.42
C SER A 901 -7.00 17.01 -53.40
N ASP A 902 -7.50 17.82 -52.46
CA ASP A 902 -6.68 18.40 -51.41
C ASP A 902 -6.29 17.33 -50.39
N VAL A 903 -5.03 17.35 -49.98
CA VAL A 903 -4.50 16.48 -48.92
C VAL A 903 -4.40 17.29 -47.64
N TYR A 904 -4.94 16.73 -46.56
CA TYR A 904 -4.89 17.27 -45.21
C TYR A 904 -3.94 16.44 -44.36
N ALA A 905 -3.11 17.12 -43.57
CA ALA A 905 -2.15 16.52 -42.66
C ALA A 905 -2.36 17.06 -41.25
N GLY A 906 -2.70 16.17 -40.32
CA GLY A 906 -2.76 16.44 -38.90
C GLY A 906 -1.42 16.16 -38.23
N THR A 907 -0.98 17.04 -37.32
CA THR A 907 0.32 16.94 -36.67
C THR A 907 0.23 16.63 -35.17
N LYS A 908 1.36 16.20 -34.60
CA LYS A 908 1.54 16.00 -33.15
C LYS A 908 1.36 17.29 -32.34
N GLU A 909 1.60 18.45 -32.94
CA GLU A 909 1.40 19.75 -32.28
C GLU A 909 -0.06 20.23 -32.35
N GLY A 910 -0.98 19.43 -32.91
CA GLY A 910 -2.37 19.81 -33.02
C GLY A 910 -2.66 20.85 -34.11
N ALA A 911 -1.83 20.87 -35.14
CA ALA A 911 -2.06 21.67 -36.33
C ALA A 911 -2.60 20.80 -37.47
N ILE A 912 -3.43 21.41 -38.31
CA ILE A 912 -3.89 20.81 -39.57
C ILE A 912 -3.37 21.67 -40.71
N TYR A 913 -2.65 21.03 -41.63
CA TYR A 913 -2.14 21.64 -42.85
C TYR A 913 -2.87 21.07 -44.06
N ARG A 914 -2.96 21.86 -45.12
CA ARG A 914 -3.52 21.47 -46.41
C ARG A 914 -2.56 21.75 -47.54
N ILE A 915 -2.48 20.84 -48.51
CA ILE A 915 -1.82 21.06 -49.79
C ILE A 915 -2.76 20.66 -50.94
N ASN A 916 -2.67 21.39 -52.05
CA ASN A 916 -3.19 20.90 -53.32
C ASN A 916 -2.11 20.04 -53.99
N ALA A 917 -2.31 18.72 -53.99
CA ALA A 917 -1.27 17.76 -54.38
C ALA A 917 -0.95 17.74 -55.88
N GLU A 918 -1.73 18.40 -56.74
CA GLU A 918 -1.57 18.34 -58.19
C GLU A 918 -0.43 19.23 -58.75
N ASN A 919 0.12 20.17 -57.96
CA ASN A 919 1.02 21.21 -58.50
C ASN A 919 2.43 21.29 -57.87
N ASN A 920 2.84 20.37 -57.00
CA ASN A 920 3.89 20.71 -56.02
C ASN A 920 4.81 19.55 -55.51
N ALA A 921 4.89 18.45 -56.24
CA ALA A 921 5.67 17.27 -55.82
C ALA A 921 7.12 17.31 -56.38
N THR A 922 8.13 17.06 -55.53
CA THR A 922 9.56 17.03 -55.93
C THR A 922 10.18 15.64 -55.69
N ALA A 923 11.15 15.26 -56.53
CA ALA A 923 11.83 13.96 -56.44
C ALA A 923 12.44 13.73 -55.03
N VAL A 924 12.44 12.47 -54.60
CA VAL A 924 12.96 12.04 -53.28
C VAL A 924 14.45 12.35 -53.19
N GLU A 925 14.86 13.12 -52.19
CA GLU A 925 16.27 13.41 -51.94
C GLU A 925 16.99 12.14 -51.45
N GLY A 926 18.20 11.94 -52.00
CA GLY A 926 19.11 10.88 -51.61
C GLY A 926 19.67 11.14 -50.22
N THR A 927 19.73 10.08 -49.43
CA THR A 927 20.22 10.09 -48.06
C THR A 927 21.73 10.31 -48.04
N GLU A 928 22.20 11.49 -47.60
CA GLU A 928 23.47 11.53 -46.88
C GLU A 928 23.20 10.90 -45.51
N GLU A 929 23.45 9.60 -45.44
CA GLU A 929 23.12 8.76 -44.28
C GLU A 929 24.03 9.05 -43.09
N MET A 930 23.42 9.63 -42.06
CA MET A 930 23.68 9.18 -40.69
C MET A 930 23.21 7.72 -40.54
N PRO A 931 23.84 6.90 -39.69
CA PRO A 931 23.55 5.46 -39.56
C PRO A 931 22.06 5.16 -39.42
N THR A 932 21.57 4.22 -40.24
CA THR A 932 20.15 3.83 -40.37
C THR A 932 19.57 3.18 -39.14
N GLU A 933 20.43 2.65 -38.28
CA GLU A 933 20.16 2.46 -36.85
C GLU A 933 21.41 2.83 -36.08
N PHE A 934 21.29 3.75 -35.13
CA PHE A 934 22.29 4.02 -34.12
C PHE A 934 21.70 3.58 -32.80
N ARG A 935 22.11 2.41 -32.33
CA ARG A 935 21.59 1.82 -31.11
C ARG A 935 22.70 1.71 -30.10
N LEU A 936 22.34 2.17 -28.93
CA LEU A 936 23.04 1.82 -27.74
C LEU A 936 22.52 0.52 -27.19
N ALA A 937 23.41 -0.42 -26.90
CA ALA A 937 23.05 -1.56 -26.06
C ALA A 937 22.66 -1.10 -24.63
N GLN A 938 23.05 0.12 -24.24
CA GLN A 938 22.75 0.75 -22.95
C GLN A 938 22.83 2.30 -23.03
N ASN A 939 21.89 3.03 -22.42
CA ASN A 939 21.82 4.51 -22.40
C ASN A 939 23.22 5.14 -22.15
N TYR A 940 23.80 5.84 -23.14
CA TYR A 940 25.25 6.18 -23.36
C TYR A 940 25.98 6.62 -22.06
N PRO A 941 27.32 6.45 -22.00
CA PRO A 941 28.04 6.40 -20.76
C PRO A 941 27.88 7.72 -20.03
N ASN A 942 27.34 7.55 -18.85
CA ASN A 942 27.07 8.62 -17.93
C ASN A 942 28.03 8.43 -16.74
N PRO A 943 28.08 9.38 -15.79
CA PRO A 943 28.95 9.26 -14.62
C PRO A 943 28.76 7.96 -13.83
N PHE A 944 27.64 7.27 -14.05
CA PHE A 944 27.22 6.04 -13.38
C PHE A 944 27.39 4.75 -14.17
N ASN A 945 27.75 4.85 -15.45
CA ASN A 945 28.24 3.73 -16.23
C ASN A 945 29.13 4.25 -17.37
N PRO A 946 30.46 4.30 -17.21
CA PRO A 946 31.34 4.93 -18.18
C PRO A 946 31.54 4.08 -19.45
N SER A 947 31.11 2.82 -19.47
CA SER A 947 31.30 1.92 -20.62
C SER A 947 29.98 1.67 -21.36
N THR A 948 30.01 1.70 -22.68
CA THR A 948 28.86 1.33 -23.51
C THR A 948 29.29 0.59 -24.78
N THR A 949 28.34 -0.09 -25.42
CA THR A 949 28.51 -0.66 -26.76
C THR A 949 27.64 0.11 -27.75
N ILE A 950 28.32 0.71 -28.72
CA ILE A 950 27.75 1.43 -29.85
C ILE A 950 27.49 0.42 -30.95
N GLU A 951 26.22 0.17 -31.25
CA GLU A 951 25.81 -0.64 -32.40
C GLU A 951 25.32 0.30 -33.50
N PHE A 952 25.87 0.16 -34.69
CA PHE A 952 25.48 0.99 -35.82
C PHE A 952 25.47 0.18 -37.10
N ALA A 953 24.48 0.41 -37.95
CA ALA A 953 24.40 -0.22 -39.26
C ALA A 953 24.97 0.72 -40.33
N VAL A 954 25.81 0.17 -41.21
CA VAL A 954 26.24 0.88 -42.41
C VAL A 954 25.55 0.26 -43.63
N PRO A 955 24.92 1.07 -44.49
CA PRO A 955 24.03 0.60 -45.56
C PRO A 955 24.79 0.01 -46.76
N VAL A 956 26.02 0.47 -46.99
CA VAL A 956 26.89 0.09 -48.11
C VAL A 956 28.32 0.00 -47.61
N SER A 957 29.16 -0.80 -48.26
CA SER A 957 30.58 -0.85 -47.93
C SER A 957 31.27 0.47 -48.28
N GLY A 958 32.12 0.98 -47.39
CA GLY A 958 32.79 2.28 -47.56
C GLY A 958 33.71 2.62 -46.39
N ASN A 959 34.40 3.76 -46.49
CA ASN A 959 35.22 4.27 -45.39
C ASN A 959 34.37 5.08 -44.42
N TYR A 960 34.38 4.72 -43.14
CA TYR A 960 33.56 5.37 -42.12
C TYR A 960 34.41 5.81 -40.93
N ALA A 961 34.13 7.02 -40.45
CA ALA A 961 34.71 7.55 -39.23
C ALA A 961 33.63 7.71 -38.15
N LEU A 962 33.88 7.20 -36.95
CA LEU A 962 33.03 7.38 -35.77
C LEU A 962 33.83 8.09 -34.68
N LYS A 963 33.42 9.32 -34.36
CA LYS A 963 34.10 10.20 -33.40
C LYS A 963 33.15 10.59 -32.27
N VAL A 964 33.72 10.80 -31.08
CA VAL A 964 33.01 11.23 -29.88
C VAL A 964 33.49 12.63 -29.53
N TYR A 965 32.55 13.53 -29.29
CA TYR A 965 32.79 14.91 -28.89
C TYR A 965 32.19 15.16 -27.50
N ASP A 966 32.80 16.05 -26.72
CA ASP A 966 32.23 16.53 -25.46
C ASP A 966 31.12 17.56 -25.68
N VAL A 967 30.48 17.99 -24.59
CA VAL A 967 29.40 18.99 -24.60
C VAL A 967 29.85 20.39 -25.03
N LEU A 968 31.17 20.63 -25.13
CA LEU A 968 31.77 21.86 -25.64
C LEU A 968 32.18 21.73 -27.12
N GLY A 969 31.89 20.59 -27.75
CA GLY A 969 32.20 20.31 -29.16
C GLY A 969 33.65 19.91 -29.41
N GLN A 970 34.42 19.54 -28.39
CA GLN A 970 35.81 19.07 -28.54
C GLN A 970 35.84 17.56 -28.79
N GLU A 971 36.63 17.10 -29.77
CA GLU A 971 36.78 15.67 -30.06
C GLU A 971 37.55 14.98 -28.92
N ILE A 972 36.90 14.05 -28.22
CA ILE A 972 37.49 13.31 -27.09
C ILE A 972 37.92 11.89 -27.45
N ALA A 973 37.33 11.28 -28.48
CA ALA A 973 37.75 9.97 -28.98
C ALA A 973 37.44 9.78 -30.47
N SER A 974 38.26 9.00 -31.18
CA SER A 974 37.94 8.47 -32.51
C SER A 974 37.91 6.96 -32.40
N LEU A 975 36.72 6.39 -32.53
CA LEU A 975 36.45 4.98 -32.27
C LEU A 975 36.62 4.13 -33.53
N ILE A 976 36.34 4.72 -34.70
CA ILE A 976 36.46 4.07 -36.00
C ILE A 976 36.97 5.10 -36.99
N ASP A 977 37.90 4.69 -37.85
CA ASP A 977 38.37 5.44 -39.01
C ASP A 977 38.95 4.43 -40.02
N LYS A 978 38.07 3.65 -40.65
CA LYS A 978 38.45 2.53 -41.54
C LYS A 978 37.31 2.12 -42.47
N ASP A 979 37.64 1.27 -43.44
CA ASP A 979 36.64 0.65 -44.32
C ASP A 979 35.79 -0.36 -43.54
N LEU A 980 34.47 -0.23 -43.67
CA LEU A 980 33.47 -1.18 -43.16
C LEU A 980 32.63 -1.72 -44.31
N ASN A 981 32.26 -2.99 -44.22
CA ASN A 981 31.30 -3.60 -45.14
C ASN A 981 29.86 -3.25 -44.76
N ALA A 982 28.94 -3.27 -45.73
CA ALA A 982 27.50 -3.18 -45.45
C ALA A 982 27.06 -4.18 -44.37
N GLY A 983 26.32 -3.74 -43.36
CA GLY A 983 25.87 -4.55 -42.23
C GLY A 983 25.98 -3.86 -40.87
N THR A 984 25.63 -4.58 -39.80
CA THR A 984 25.68 -4.08 -38.42
C THR A 984 27.07 -4.26 -37.82
N HIS A 985 27.59 -3.20 -37.21
CA HIS A 985 28.88 -3.15 -36.54
C HIS A 985 28.69 -2.78 -35.08
N LYS A 986 29.63 -3.22 -34.23
CA LYS A 986 29.64 -2.88 -32.80
C LYS A 986 31.02 -2.34 -32.43
N VAL A 987 31.05 -1.28 -31.64
CA VAL A 987 32.28 -0.76 -31.04
C VAL A 987 32.04 -0.35 -29.59
N SER A 988 32.95 -0.74 -28.70
CA SER A 988 32.85 -0.39 -27.29
C SER A 988 33.50 0.98 -27.04
N PHE A 989 32.89 1.78 -26.18
CA PHE A 989 33.39 3.09 -25.77
C PHE A 989 33.37 3.20 -24.24
N ASP A 990 34.48 3.64 -23.65
CA ASP A 990 34.64 3.84 -22.21
C ASP A 990 35.05 5.29 -21.92
N ALA A 991 34.11 6.08 -21.43
CA ALA A 991 34.26 7.50 -21.10
C ALA A 991 35.17 7.76 -19.88
N SER A 992 35.57 6.72 -19.13
CA SER A 992 36.50 6.87 -17.99
C SER A 992 37.98 6.88 -18.39
N LYS A 993 38.29 6.55 -19.65
CA LYS A 993 39.67 6.47 -20.16
C LYS A 993 39.94 7.64 -21.10
N PRO A 994 40.56 8.75 -20.63
CA PRO A 994 40.97 9.83 -21.52
C PRO A 994 42.07 9.33 -22.48
N LYS A 995 42.12 9.92 -23.69
CA LYS A 995 43.11 9.62 -24.74
C LYS A 995 44.54 9.59 -24.17
N ARG A 996 45.32 8.60 -24.59
CA ARG A 996 46.77 8.78 -24.80
C ARG A 996 47.00 9.53 -26.10
#